data_AF-A0A921FZA5-F1
#
_entry.id   AF-A0A921FZA5-F1
#
_cell.length_a   1.000
_cell.length_b   1.000
_cell.length_c   1.000
_cell.angle_alpha   90.00
_cell.angle_beta   90.00
_cell.angle_gamma   90.00
#
_symmetry.space_group_name_H-M   'P 1'
#
loop_
_entity.id
_entity.type
_entity.pdbx_description
1 polymer ?
#
loop_
_entity_poly.entity_id
_entity_poly.type
_entity_poly.pdbx_seq_one_letter_code
_entity_poly.pdbx_strand_id
1 'polypeptide(L)'
;MTKTKWAKGLRITSGVTWNLFLLFIVLGLTLSVFAASVGAGYFASLVAKEPLRSKEEMRDAIFTYEETSELYLSGGVYIGKVNSDIERRETKLDSVSPFVIDAVFATEDEYFERHNGIVPKAIFRGLFQDVTNSDSQTGGSTLTQQLIKNQVLTNEVSYERKAKEILLAMRIENFMTKDEILEAYLNIIPYGRNSNGQNIAGIETAAGGIFGTKAAKLNLPQAAFIAGLPQAPFAYTPFKSGGGVKEKEFLEPGINRMKTVLFRMKETGYITEQQYNEAIVYDITKDFRDPVRRANERYPYLTQEIQNRTVDILAKIIAEKDGVDPERLDQEEKLYEKYAIFATRSMKNDGYRIYSTVNKDLYDKMNEVANSFENYGFTYTREEKDPDSGEVELVEDPVQVGAMMIENNTGKILSFIGGRDHAQEATNHSTQAFRQNGSSMKPLLVYAPAIEYGVIGAGSPVVDVKFDKREPNGSIWSPNNYTKNMELGIIPARDALSKSLNLATVRLYNDIIDRRPAEFLEKMDFSRVDPTDYYNLSASFGGTKRGVSVEENTNAFGTFANNGKFIDAYMIEKIEDMDGNTIYQHEVEPVDVFSPETSYIVTDMLRDVLKPGGTGSQVPKYLNFSSDLAVKTGTTQNYADAWLIGYNPNVSLGVWLGYKDLKRSLYSGGSQAMHPTTRTSILFARIMNAANEVTPELVGAASKFKQPEGVVTSSFCGISGLAPSAACSSAGLVKSDLFYAKAMLPVKPDDSITSSSYVSVKGTRYLALPSTPAEFITAGGTGVNQVFIERMLGPLRGDASKLFPMNSAFASQVVSGAIFNADDVAPASVNATLNGSTLTWSQSASNDVVGYYIYENGAKIGTIRDGSSNSFSIGAGSYSVRAVDITGKLSEVSNVVTIEATEPDEEVIDETPPPETTTPPGNGEGSEGGTDGNVPPVGGEDKTEDD
;
A
#
# COMPACT_ATOMS: atom_id res chain seq x y z
N MET A 1 60.38 60.21 -95.47
CA MET A 1 60.33 59.36 -94.25
C MET A 1 59.41 58.17 -94.48
N THR A 2 59.82 56.96 -94.10
CA THR A 2 59.19 55.69 -94.50
C THR A 2 58.25 55.14 -93.43
N LYS A 3 56.93 55.14 -93.68
CA LYS A 3 55.98 54.36 -92.87
C LYS A 3 56.07 52.89 -93.26
N THR A 4 56.77 52.09 -92.46
CA THR A 4 56.99 50.65 -92.72
C THR A 4 55.69 49.85 -92.60
N LYS A 5 55.46 48.91 -93.54
CA LYS A 5 54.24 48.08 -93.58
C LYS A 5 54.00 47.29 -92.29
N TRP A 6 55.08 46.88 -91.61
CA TRP A 6 55.08 46.17 -90.32
C TRP A 6 54.25 46.88 -89.24
N ALA A 7 54.37 48.21 -89.11
CA ALA A 7 53.61 48.98 -88.12
C ALA A 7 52.10 48.98 -88.39
N LYS A 8 51.69 48.87 -89.67
CA LYS A 8 50.27 48.75 -90.04
C LYS A 8 49.72 47.34 -89.79
N GLY A 9 50.56 46.31 -89.98
CA GLY A 9 50.25 44.93 -89.58
C GLY A 9 50.03 44.80 -88.08
N LEU A 10 51.05 45.14 -87.28
CA LEU A 10 51.00 45.08 -85.81
C LEU A 10 49.77 45.77 -85.21
N ARG A 11 49.39 46.96 -85.71
CA ARG A 11 48.22 47.71 -85.21
C ARG A 11 46.87 47.12 -85.64
N ILE A 12 46.84 46.27 -86.66
CA ILE A 12 45.64 45.50 -87.03
C ILE A 12 45.59 44.21 -86.20
N THR A 13 46.70 43.48 -86.09
CA THR A 13 46.75 42.24 -85.28
C THR A 13 46.40 42.53 -83.83
N SER A 14 47.03 43.53 -83.19
CA SER A 14 46.73 43.88 -81.80
C SER A 14 45.29 44.36 -81.61
N GLY A 15 44.71 45.10 -82.57
CA GLY A 15 43.30 45.49 -82.56
C GLY A 15 42.35 44.29 -82.66
N VAL A 16 42.67 43.29 -83.48
CA VAL A 16 41.90 42.05 -83.58
C VAL A 16 42.04 41.20 -82.31
N THR A 17 43.25 41.03 -81.78
CA THR A 17 43.48 40.31 -80.52
C THR A 17 42.77 40.99 -79.34
N TRP A 18 42.79 42.33 -79.27
CA TRP A 18 42.08 43.10 -78.24
C TRP A 18 40.56 42.99 -78.37
N ASN A 19 40.01 43.07 -79.58
CA ASN A 19 38.57 42.90 -79.81
C ASN A 19 38.10 41.45 -79.54
N LEU A 20 38.92 40.45 -79.85
CA LEU A 20 38.65 39.05 -79.47
C LEU A 20 38.72 38.87 -77.95
N PHE A 21 39.71 39.47 -77.27
CA PHE A 21 39.82 39.46 -75.81
C PHE A 21 38.62 40.12 -75.13
N LEU A 22 38.19 41.30 -75.62
CA LEU A 22 36.95 41.95 -75.19
C LEU A 22 35.71 41.07 -75.45
N LEU A 23 35.63 40.40 -76.61
CA LEU A 23 34.52 39.50 -76.91
C LEU A 23 34.51 38.27 -75.99
N PHE A 24 35.67 37.70 -75.64
CA PHE A 24 35.76 36.64 -74.63
C PHE A 24 35.36 37.13 -73.24
N ILE A 25 35.74 38.35 -72.84
CA ILE A 25 35.28 38.96 -71.59
C ILE A 25 33.76 39.14 -71.60
N VAL A 26 33.19 39.76 -72.64
CA VAL A 26 31.74 40.00 -72.73
C VAL A 26 30.96 38.68 -72.77
N LEU A 27 31.41 37.69 -73.54
CA LEU A 27 30.78 36.38 -73.62
C LEU A 27 30.85 35.65 -72.27
N GLY A 28 32.02 35.66 -71.62
CA GLY A 28 32.22 35.09 -70.29
C GLY A 28 31.34 35.75 -69.23
N LEU A 29 31.27 37.08 -69.21
CA LEU A 29 30.45 37.85 -68.26
C LEU A 29 28.95 37.60 -68.50
N THR A 30 28.51 37.50 -69.77
CA THR A 30 27.13 37.14 -70.13
C THR A 30 26.79 35.71 -69.70
N LEU A 31 27.69 34.75 -69.91
CA LEU A 31 27.57 33.37 -69.41
C LEU A 31 27.53 33.32 -67.88
N SER A 32 28.36 34.11 -67.19
CA SER A 32 28.35 34.20 -65.72
C SER A 32 27.03 34.76 -65.19
N VAL A 33 26.50 35.82 -65.80
CA VAL A 33 25.19 36.40 -65.43
C VAL A 33 24.06 35.42 -65.73
N PHE A 34 24.10 34.71 -66.86
CA PHE A 34 23.11 33.67 -67.18
C PHE A 34 23.13 32.52 -66.17
N ALA A 35 24.32 31.97 -65.88
CA ALA A 35 24.49 30.89 -64.91
C ALA A 35 24.06 31.31 -63.50
N ALA A 36 24.40 32.54 -63.06
CA ALA A 36 23.95 33.10 -61.79
C ALA A 36 22.42 33.29 -61.76
N SER A 37 21.80 33.73 -62.87
CA SER A 37 20.35 33.91 -62.97
C SER A 37 19.59 32.57 -62.92
N VAL A 38 20.09 31.55 -63.62
CA VAL A 38 19.53 30.19 -63.57
C VAL A 38 19.71 29.58 -62.17
N GLY A 39 20.88 29.73 -61.56
CA GLY A 39 21.15 29.26 -60.19
C GLY A 39 20.26 29.94 -59.15
N ALA A 40 20.08 31.26 -59.23
CA ALA A 40 19.19 32.01 -58.35
C ALA A 40 17.71 31.63 -58.56
N GLY A 41 17.26 31.46 -59.81
CA GLY A 41 15.91 31.00 -60.13
C GLY A 41 15.62 29.57 -59.64
N TYR A 42 16.61 28.68 -59.73
CA TYR A 42 16.52 27.32 -59.20
C TYR A 42 16.51 27.30 -57.66
N PHE A 43 17.39 28.07 -57.01
CA PHE A 43 17.37 28.22 -55.55
C PHE A 43 16.01 28.77 -55.07
N ALA A 44 15.49 29.80 -55.74
CA ALA A 44 14.18 30.38 -55.46
C ALA A 44 13.05 29.35 -55.59
N SER A 45 13.07 28.47 -56.62
CA SER A 45 12.03 27.46 -56.80
C SER A 45 12.05 26.36 -55.71
N LEU A 46 13.23 26.05 -55.15
CA LEU A 46 13.37 25.12 -54.02
C LEU A 46 12.84 25.72 -52.70
N VAL A 47 12.98 27.02 -52.48
CA VAL A 47 12.55 27.67 -51.22
C VAL A 47 11.17 28.35 -51.30
N ALA A 48 10.54 28.42 -52.47
CA ALA A 48 9.27 29.13 -52.71
C ALA A 48 8.06 28.64 -51.88
N LYS A 49 8.17 27.46 -51.24
CA LYS A 49 7.14 26.89 -50.34
C LYS A 49 7.46 27.05 -48.85
N GLU A 50 8.62 27.61 -48.49
CA GLU A 50 9.02 27.75 -47.08
C GLU A 50 8.25 28.93 -46.45
N PRO A 51 7.53 28.74 -45.33
CA PRO A 51 6.76 29.82 -44.70
C PRO A 51 7.66 30.91 -44.12
N LEU A 52 7.24 32.16 -44.26
CA LEU A 52 7.95 33.35 -43.78
C LEU A 52 7.77 33.56 -42.27
N ARG A 53 8.26 32.61 -41.45
CA ARG A 53 8.27 32.70 -39.98
C ARG A 53 8.82 34.05 -39.49
N SER A 54 8.16 34.65 -38.51
CA SER A 54 8.53 35.90 -37.81
C SER A 54 9.86 35.76 -37.06
N LYS A 55 10.30 36.82 -36.35
CA LYS A 55 11.49 36.73 -35.49
C LYS A 55 11.20 35.82 -34.30
N GLU A 56 10.00 35.93 -33.76
CA GLU A 56 9.50 35.25 -32.59
C GLU A 56 9.37 33.75 -32.87
N GLU A 57 8.59 33.36 -33.88
CA GLU A 57 8.46 31.95 -34.32
C GLU A 57 9.81 31.29 -34.68
N MET A 58 10.77 32.06 -35.21
CA MET A 58 12.12 31.56 -35.52
C MET A 58 13.01 31.38 -34.29
N ARG A 59 12.76 32.11 -33.19
CA ARG A 59 13.50 31.97 -31.93
C ARG A 59 12.88 30.90 -31.06
N ASP A 60 11.56 30.84 -30.98
CA ASP A 60 10.84 29.81 -30.23
C ASP A 60 11.18 28.41 -30.77
N ALA A 61 11.23 28.26 -32.11
CA ALA A 61 11.67 27.03 -32.79
C ALA A 61 13.19 26.72 -32.70
N ILE A 62 13.94 27.46 -31.88
CA ILE A 62 15.39 27.28 -31.63
C ILE A 62 15.70 27.19 -30.13
N PHE A 63 14.95 27.86 -29.27
CA PHE A 63 15.12 27.80 -27.81
C PHE A 63 14.15 26.84 -27.10
N THR A 64 13.05 26.43 -27.75
CA THR A 64 12.16 25.38 -27.21
C THR A 64 12.70 24.00 -27.56
N TYR A 65 13.70 23.54 -26.80
CA TYR A 65 14.25 22.18 -26.89
C TYR A 65 13.81 21.30 -25.72
N GLU A 66 13.70 20.00 -25.97
CA GLU A 66 13.28 19.01 -24.98
C GLU A 66 14.29 18.90 -23.83
N GLU A 67 13.85 19.00 -22.57
CA GLU A 67 14.65 18.83 -21.36
C GLU A 67 14.12 17.70 -20.47
N THR A 68 15.03 17.02 -19.78
CA THR A 68 14.68 15.82 -19.02
C THR A 68 14.33 16.13 -17.57
N SER A 69 13.04 16.01 -17.24
CA SER A 69 12.51 16.27 -15.89
C SER A 69 13.22 15.49 -14.78
N GLU A 70 13.36 16.15 -13.62
CA GLU A 70 14.08 15.69 -12.44
C GLU A 70 13.10 15.29 -11.31
N LEU A 71 13.35 14.15 -10.66
CA LEU A 71 12.54 13.60 -9.58
C LEU A 71 13.18 13.84 -8.21
N TYR A 72 12.38 14.40 -7.30
CA TYR A 72 12.76 14.75 -5.94
C TYR A 72 11.80 14.14 -4.92
N LEU A 73 12.36 13.69 -3.79
CA LEU A 73 11.62 13.25 -2.60
C LEU A 73 11.53 14.39 -1.58
N SER A 74 10.80 14.13 -0.48
CA SER A 74 10.60 15.08 0.61
C SER A 74 11.92 15.66 1.14
N GLY A 75 11.90 16.94 1.50
CA GLY A 75 13.11 17.72 1.80
C GLY A 75 13.95 18.11 0.58
N GLY A 76 13.48 17.86 -0.66
CA GLY A 76 14.19 18.18 -1.89
C GLY A 76 15.30 17.18 -2.25
N VAL A 77 15.15 15.91 -1.83
CA VAL A 77 16.16 14.87 -2.04
C VAL A 77 16.07 14.31 -3.46
N TYR A 78 16.97 14.73 -4.34
CA TYR A 78 17.05 14.26 -5.73
C TYR A 78 17.30 12.74 -5.84
N ILE A 79 16.45 12.03 -6.59
CA ILE A 79 16.58 10.58 -6.84
C ILE A 79 16.90 10.22 -8.29
N GLY A 80 16.80 11.14 -9.24
CA GLY A 80 17.21 10.93 -10.63
C GLY A 80 16.34 11.66 -11.63
N LYS A 81 16.55 11.34 -12.92
CA LYS A 81 15.73 11.83 -14.03
C LYS A 81 14.57 10.89 -14.35
N VAL A 82 13.54 11.42 -15.00
CA VAL A 82 12.54 10.68 -15.77
C VAL A 82 13.22 10.00 -16.98
N ASN A 83 12.72 8.84 -17.42
CA ASN A 83 13.26 8.14 -18.60
C ASN A 83 12.74 8.75 -19.92
N SER A 84 13.50 9.67 -20.51
CA SER A 84 13.31 10.23 -21.86
C SER A 84 14.10 9.46 -22.93
N ASP A 85 13.75 9.67 -24.20
CA ASP A 85 14.45 9.05 -25.36
C ASP A 85 15.80 9.72 -25.68
N ILE A 86 15.94 10.98 -25.25
CA ILE A 86 17.19 11.75 -25.24
C ILE A 86 17.31 12.50 -23.92
N GLU A 87 18.47 12.43 -23.28
CA GLU A 87 18.77 13.32 -22.16
C GLU A 87 19.31 14.66 -22.66
N ARG A 88 18.75 15.75 -22.13
CA ARG A 88 19.27 17.12 -22.27
C ARG A 88 19.20 17.85 -20.93
N ARG A 89 20.08 18.83 -20.75
CA ARG A 89 20.01 19.93 -19.78
C ARG A 89 20.61 21.18 -20.42
N GLU A 90 19.95 22.32 -20.30
CA GLU A 90 20.49 23.63 -20.69
C GLU A 90 21.70 24.00 -19.83
N THR A 91 22.63 24.71 -20.45
CA THR A 91 23.52 25.64 -19.75
C THR A 91 23.66 26.93 -20.54
N LYS A 92 23.97 28.03 -19.84
CA LYS A 92 24.30 29.31 -20.47
C LYS A 92 25.73 29.30 -20.99
N LEU A 93 25.99 30.09 -22.04
CA LEU A 93 27.30 30.11 -22.71
C LEU A 93 28.45 30.53 -21.79
N ASP A 94 28.18 31.40 -20.81
CA ASP A 94 29.13 31.81 -19.76
C ASP A 94 29.53 30.65 -18.82
N SER A 95 28.73 29.59 -18.80
CA SER A 95 28.84 28.40 -17.98
C SER A 95 29.39 27.20 -18.77
N VAL A 96 30.06 27.47 -19.89
CA VAL A 96 30.81 26.51 -20.72
C VAL A 96 32.31 26.86 -20.65
N SER A 97 33.18 25.84 -20.56
CA SER A 97 34.63 26.04 -20.55
C SER A 97 35.10 26.70 -21.87
N PRO A 98 35.92 27.77 -21.83
CA PRO A 98 36.42 28.43 -23.04
C PRO A 98 37.11 27.48 -24.02
N PHE A 99 37.79 26.44 -23.53
CA PHE A 99 38.40 25.40 -24.37
C PHE A 99 37.40 24.67 -25.27
N VAL A 100 36.11 24.60 -24.89
CA VAL A 100 35.05 24.01 -25.73
C VAL A 100 34.67 24.96 -26.85
N ILE A 101 34.54 26.26 -26.56
CA ILE A 101 34.23 27.31 -27.53
C ILE A 101 35.34 27.37 -28.58
N ASP A 102 36.60 27.48 -28.13
CA ASP A 102 37.80 27.43 -28.96
C ASP A 102 37.87 26.16 -29.82
N ALA A 103 37.54 24.99 -29.25
CA ALA A 103 37.56 23.72 -29.97
C ALA A 103 36.49 23.64 -31.06
N VAL A 104 35.25 24.06 -30.75
CA VAL A 104 34.14 24.09 -31.70
C VAL A 104 34.41 25.06 -32.84
N PHE A 105 34.95 26.25 -32.56
CA PHE A 105 35.40 27.18 -33.61
C PHE A 105 36.54 26.58 -34.45
N ALA A 106 37.55 25.94 -33.84
CA ALA A 106 38.68 25.37 -34.59
C ALA A 106 38.28 24.24 -35.56
N THR A 107 37.25 23.44 -35.25
CA THR A 107 36.88 22.26 -36.07
C THR A 107 35.58 22.36 -36.86
N GLU A 108 34.53 22.99 -36.31
CA GLU A 108 33.24 23.05 -36.98
C GLU A 108 33.10 24.33 -37.80
N ASP A 109 33.59 25.48 -37.31
CA ASP A 109 33.42 26.77 -38.01
C ASP A 109 34.45 27.86 -37.65
N GLU A 110 35.60 27.81 -38.32
CA GLU A 110 36.75 28.71 -38.10
C GLU A 110 36.43 30.21 -38.30
N TYR A 111 35.34 30.52 -39.02
CA TYR A 111 34.95 31.89 -39.36
C TYR A 111 33.55 32.26 -38.85
N PHE A 112 33.05 31.54 -37.83
CA PHE A 112 31.71 31.73 -37.28
C PHE A 112 31.38 33.20 -37.00
N GLU A 113 32.24 33.91 -36.27
CA GLU A 113 32.05 35.34 -35.94
C GLU A 113 31.96 36.27 -37.16
N ARG A 114 32.50 35.87 -38.31
CA ARG A 114 32.76 36.74 -39.47
C ARG A 114 31.75 36.60 -40.61
N HIS A 115 30.91 35.57 -40.59
CA HIS A 115 29.95 35.29 -41.67
C HIS A 115 28.51 35.53 -41.22
N ASN A 116 27.58 35.66 -42.18
CA ASN A 116 26.14 35.79 -41.90
C ASN A 116 25.42 34.52 -42.36
N GLY A 117 25.35 33.50 -41.52
CA GLY A 117 24.71 32.20 -41.77
C GLY A 117 25.47 31.24 -42.67
N ILE A 118 26.22 31.72 -43.65
CA ILE A 118 26.92 30.89 -44.66
C ILE A 118 28.31 31.41 -45.00
N VAL A 119 29.21 30.50 -45.42
CA VAL A 119 30.50 30.81 -46.04
C VAL A 119 30.42 30.57 -47.55
N PRO A 120 30.23 31.60 -48.41
CA PRO A 120 29.99 31.39 -49.84
C PRO A 120 31.12 30.65 -50.56
N LYS A 121 32.38 30.87 -50.15
CA LYS A 121 33.56 30.15 -50.68
C LYS A 121 33.49 28.64 -50.40
N ALA A 122 32.88 28.22 -49.29
CA ALA A 122 32.69 26.81 -48.97
C ALA A 122 31.61 26.17 -49.86
N ILE A 123 30.51 26.90 -50.14
CA ILE A 123 29.44 26.44 -51.04
C ILE A 123 29.97 26.25 -52.48
N PHE A 124 30.70 27.23 -53.03
CA PHE A 124 31.31 27.10 -54.36
C PHE A 124 32.40 26.00 -54.41
N ARG A 125 33.17 25.81 -53.33
CA ARG A 125 34.11 24.69 -53.20
C ARG A 125 33.40 23.34 -53.21
N GLY A 126 32.32 23.18 -52.44
CA GLY A 126 31.53 21.94 -52.40
C GLY A 126 30.95 21.59 -53.77
N LEU A 127 30.28 22.55 -54.43
CA LEU A 127 29.80 22.39 -55.81
C LEU A 127 30.90 21.98 -56.80
N PHE A 128 32.11 22.53 -56.65
CA PHE A 128 33.25 22.14 -57.49
C PHE A 128 33.78 20.74 -57.16
N GLN A 129 33.81 20.35 -55.88
CA GLN A 129 34.21 19.00 -55.43
C GLN A 129 33.23 17.91 -55.91
N ASP A 130 31.92 18.18 -55.86
CA ASP A 130 30.88 17.28 -56.37
C ASP A 130 30.95 17.14 -57.91
N VAL A 131 31.11 18.26 -58.64
CA VAL A 131 31.23 18.24 -60.11
C VAL A 131 32.54 17.59 -60.60
N THR A 132 33.56 17.47 -59.73
CA THR A 132 34.85 16.84 -60.07
C THR A 132 35.04 15.43 -59.49
N ASN A 133 34.04 14.85 -58.80
CA ASN A 133 34.15 13.58 -58.07
C ASN A 133 35.41 13.52 -57.18
N SER A 134 35.64 14.53 -56.34
CA SER A 134 36.79 14.55 -55.44
C SER A 134 36.63 13.58 -54.27
N ASP A 135 37.61 12.69 -54.07
CA ASP A 135 37.68 11.74 -52.93
C ASP A 135 37.71 12.41 -51.53
N SER A 136 37.76 13.75 -51.47
CA SER A 136 37.88 14.54 -50.24
C SER A 136 36.88 15.70 -50.19
N GLN A 137 35.58 15.37 -50.13
CA GLN A 137 34.54 16.36 -49.78
C GLN A 137 34.87 17.05 -48.46
N THR A 138 35.18 18.36 -48.52
CA THR A 138 35.45 19.14 -47.31
C THR A 138 34.14 19.65 -46.72
N GLY A 139 33.85 19.30 -45.47
CA GLY A 139 32.70 19.79 -44.72
C GLY A 139 32.62 21.32 -44.80
N GLY A 140 31.50 21.83 -45.33
CA GLY A 140 31.33 23.25 -45.67
C GLY A 140 30.03 23.84 -45.15
N SER A 141 29.51 23.32 -44.03
CA SER A 141 28.30 23.82 -43.38
C SER A 141 28.64 24.50 -42.07
N THR A 142 28.08 25.69 -41.83
CA THR A 142 28.33 26.53 -40.64
C THR A 142 27.64 25.99 -39.39
N LEU A 143 28.03 26.47 -38.20
CA LEU A 143 27.30 26.17 -36.95
C LEU A 143 25.81 26.52 -37.07
N THR A 144 25.51 27.68 -37.65
CA THR A 144 24.13 28.14 -37.90
C THR A 144 23.35 27.19 -38.80
N GLN A 145 23.99 26.66 -39.86
CA GLN A 145 23.39 25.64 -40.72
C GLN A 145 23.19 24.30 -39.99
N GLN A 146 24.12 23.91 -39.13
CA GLN A 146 23.97 22.70 -38.31
C GLN A 146 22.82 22.86 -37.29
N LEU A 147 22.67 24.03 -36.67
CA LEU A 147 21.57 24.35 -35.75
C LEU A 147 20.21 24.23 -36.46
N ILE A 148 20.02 24.93 -37.58
CA ILE A 148 18.80 24.87 -38.41
C ILE A 148 18.46 23.45 -38.87
N LYS A 149 19.47 22.67 -39.28
CA LYS A 149 19.33 21.25 -39.67
C LYS A 149 18.77 20.37 -38.55
N ASN A 150 19.07 20.65 -37.28
CA ASN A 150 18.71 19.80 -36.15
C ASN A 150 17.39 20.21 -35.44
N GLN A 151 16.81 21.39 -35.71
CA GLN A 151 15.55 21.84 -35.08
C GLN A 151 14.43 22.17 -36.07
N VAL A 152 14.74 22.95 -37.12
CA VAL A 152 13.71 23.57 -37.98
C VAL A 152 13.37 22.70 -39.20
N LEU A 153 14.25 21.75 -39.55
CA LEU A 153 14.15 20.94 -40.76
C LEU A 153 14.11 19.43 -40.45
N THR A 154 13.49 18.67 -41.35
CA THR A 154 13.44 17.21 -41.32
C THR A 154 14.80 16.58 -41.66
N ASN A 155 15.05 15.35 -41.18
CA ASN A 155 16.29 14.60 -41.44
C ASN A 155 16.43 14.03 -42.88
N GLU A 156 15.68 14.54 -43.86
CA GLU A 156 15.79 14.10 -45.26
C GLU A 156 17.12 14.54 -45.91
N VAL A 157 17.52 13.89 -47.01
CA VAL A 157 18.70 14.30 -47.79
C VAL A 157 18.24 14.74 -49.18
N SER A 158 17.90 16.03 -49.30
CA SER A 158 17.43 16.65 -50.54
C SER A 158 18.11 18.00 -50.81
N TYR A 159 18.22 18.38 -52.09
CA TYR A 159 18.65 19.73 -52.49
C TYR A 159 17.65 20.79 -52.00
N GLU A 160 16.36 20.46 -51.91
CA GLU A 160 15.32 21.35 -51.37
C GLU A 160 15.60 21.70 -49.90
N ARG A 161 15.86 20.69 -49.06
CA ARG A 161 16.25 20.89 -47.66
C ARG A 161 17.53 21.69 -47.55
N LYS A 162 18.57 21.42 -48.36
CA LYS A 162 19.83 22.18 -48.29
C LYS A 162 19.66 23.65 -48.71
N ALA A 163 18.76 23.95 -49.65
CA ALA A 163 18.41 25.33 -50.00
C ALA A 163 17.65 26.04 -48.86
N LYS A 164 16.67 25.35 -48.23
CA LYS A 164 15.97 25.84 -47.03
C LYS A 164 16.92 26.06 -45.85
N GLU A 165 17.87 25.15 -45.63
CA GLU A 165 18.90 25.24 -44.58
C GLU A 165 19.77 26.50 -44.76
N ILE A 166 20.19 26.80 -46.00
CA ILE A 166 20.88 28.06 -46.34
C ILE A 166 20.01 29.28 -46.05
N LEU A 167 18.75 29.29 -46.53
CA LEU A 167 17.85 30.43 -46.36
C LEU A 167 17.54 30.72 -44.89
N LEU A 168 17.23 29.69 -44.12
CA LEU A 168 16.87 29.80 -42.71
C LEU A 168 18.10 30.12 -41.83
N ALA A 169 19.29 29.60 -42.16
CA ALA A 169 20.53 30.00 -41.49
C ALA A 169 20.85 31.49 -41.74
N MET A 170 20.67 31.99 -42.97
CA MET A 170 20.78 33.42 -43.23
C MET A 170 19.69 34.25 -42.53
N ARG A 171 18.48 33.70 -42.33
CA ARG A 171 17.37 34.38 -41.63
C ARG A 171 17.64 34.49 -40.12
N ILE A 172 18.05 33.40 -39.46
CA ILE A 172 18.25 33.39 -37.99
C ILE A 172 19.41 34.30 -37.56
N GLU A 173 20.46 34.46 -38.38
CA GLU A 173 21.57 35.40 -38.15
C GLU A 173 21.19 36.89 -38.30
N ASN A 174 19.96 37.19 -38.72
CA ASN A 174 19.39 38.55 -38.63
C ASN A 174 18.48 38.72 -37.38
N PHE A 175 18.21 37.64 -36.64
CA PHE A 175 17.25 37.56 -35.54
C PHE A 175 17.88 37.19 -34.18
N MET A 176 19.07 36.61 -34.19
CA MET A 176 19.87 36.20 -33.02
C MET A 176 21.32 36.68 -33.13
N THR A 177 21.99 36.86 -32.00
CA THR A 177 23.43 37.14 -31.94
C THR A 177 24.27 35.86 -32.13
N LYS A 178 25.59 36.02 -32.29
CA LYS A 178 26.53 34.89 -32.36
C LYS A 178 26.50 34.04 -31.09
N ASP A 179 26.48 34.70 -29.94
CA ASP A 179 26.44 34.06 -28.62
C ASP A 179 25.14 33.26 -28.44
N GLU A 180 24.00 33.83 -28.83
CA GLU A 180 22.69 33.14 -28.81
C GLU A 180 22.66 31.92 -29.75
N ILE A 181 23.26 32.00 -30.94
CA ILE A 181 23.36 30.88 -31.88
C ILE A 181 24.30 29.78 -31.36
N LEU A 182 25.40 30.16 -30.71
CA LEU A 182 26.35 29.22 -30.13
C LEU A 182 25.78 28.52 -28.88
N GLU A 183 25.09 29.25 -28.01
CA GLU A 183 24.37 28.69 -26.85
C GLU A 183 23.34 27.65 -27.31
N ALA A 184 22.48 28.02 -28.26
CA ALA A 184 21.49 27.11 -28.84
C ALA A 184 22.16 25.88 -29.49
N TYR A 185 23.22 26.07 -30.29
CA TYR A 185 23.97 24.95 -30.90
C TYR A 185 24.52 23.98 -29.84
N LEU A 186 25.17 24.50 -28.79
CA LEU A 186 25.78 23.70 -27.72
C LEU A 186 24.74 22.96 -26.86
N ASN A 187 23.53 23.51 -26.70
CA ASN A 187 22.43 22.85 -25.98
C ASN A 187 21.66 21.82 -26.84
N ILE A 188 21.59 22.03 -28.16
CA ILE A 188 20.80 21.19 -29.06
C ILE A 188 21.55 19.96 -29.59
N ILE A 189 22.83 20.10 -29.94
CA ILE A 189 23.55 19.13 -30.76
C ILE A 189 23.71 17.77 -30.04
N PRO A 190 23.50 16.62 -30.72
CA PRO A 190 23.67 15.31 -30.09
C PRO A 190 25.15 14.96 -29.89
N TYR A 191 25.49 14.52 -28.67
CA TYR A 191 26.84 14.10 -28.26
C TYR A 191 26.98 12.58 -28.15
N GLY A 192 25.96 11.82 -28.54
CA GLY A 192 25.99 10.36 -28.64
C GLY A 192 25.33 9.70 -27.43
N ARG A 193 26.08 9.01 -26.58
CA ARG A 193 25.57 8.32 -25.38
C ARG A 193 26.26 8.76 -24.09
N ASN A 194 25.55 8.64 -22.96
CA ASN A 194 26.11 8.71 -21.60
C ASN A 194 26.62 7.33 -21.12
N SER A 195 27.20 7.25 -19.92
CA SER A 195 27.69 6.00 -19.33
C SER A 195 26.62 4.93 -19.07
N ASN A 196 25.34 5.31 -19.00
CA ASN A 196 24.19 4.42 -18.92
C ASN A 196 23.67 3.95 -20.29
N GLY A 197 24.25 4.44 -21.40
CA GLY A 197 23.89 4.06 -22.77
C GLY A 197 22.70 4.84 -23.37
N GLN A 198 22.09 5.75 -22.60
CA GLN A 198 21.02 6.63 -23.07
C GLN A 198 21.59 7.68 -24.03
N ASN A 199 20.78 8.13 -24.99
CA ASN A 199 21.19 9.18 -25.94
C ASN A 199 21.33 10.52 -25.22
N ILE A 200 22.28 11.36 -25.63
CA ILE A 200 22.52 12.69 -25.05
C ILE A 200 22.60 13.80 -26.09
N ALA A 201 22.00 14.95 -25.74
CA ALA A 201 22.22 16.25 -26.36
C ALA A 201 22.54 17.30 -25.28
N GLY A 202 23.18 18.39 -25.68
CA GLY A 202 23.54 19.47 -24.77
C GLY A 202 24.89 19.28 -24.07
N ILE A 203 25.66 20.37 -24.02
CA ILE A 203 27.06 20.37 -23.57
C ILE A 203 27.22 20.04 -22.07
N GLU A 204 26.30 20.48 -21.21
CA GLU A 204 26.29 20.12 -19.77
C GLU A 204 25.93 18.63 -19.59
N THR A 205 24.96 18.12 -20.37
CA THR A 205 24.64 16.69 -20.39
C THR A 205 25.82 15.84 -20.87
N ALA A 206 26.58 16.31 -21.87
CA ALA A 206 27.78 15.64 -22.36
C ALA A 206 28.90 15.63 -21.31
N ALA A 207 29.17 16.77 -20.66
CA ALA A 207 30.16 16.86 -19.59
C ALA A 207 29.81 15.92 -18.41
N GLY A 208 28.55 15.95 -17.96
CA GLY A 208 28.07 15.14 -16.84
C GLY A 208 27.94 13.66 -17.19
N GLY A 209 27.46 13.34 -18.38
CA GLY A 209 27.19 11.98 -18.85
C GLY A 209 28.42 11.22 -19.35
N ILE A 210 29.48 11.93 -19.78
CA ILE A 210 30.72 11.32 -20.28
C ILE A 210 31.84 11.37 -19.23
N PHE A 211 32.02 12.49 -18.53
CA PHE A 211 33.15 12.71 -17.61
C PHE A 211 32.74 12.97 -16.15
N GLY A 212 31.44 12.98 -15.84
CA GLY A 212 30.97 13.27 -14.47
C GLY A 212 31.23 14.70 -13.99
N THR A 213 31.53 15.63 -14.90
CA THR A 213 31.89 17.04 -14.60
C THR A 213 30.88 18.03 -15.19
N LYS A 214 31.06 19.32 -14.94
CA LYS A 214 30.28 20.40 -15.58
C LYS A 214 30.96 20.92 -16.83
N ALA A 215 30.21 21.46 -17.79
CA ALA A 215 30.71 22.10 -19.00
C ALA A 215 31.74 23.19 -18.71
N ALA A 216 31.48 24.04 -17.71
CA ALA A 216 32.41 25.05 -17.18
C ALA A 216 33.76 24.50 -16.67
N LYS A 217 33.86 23.20 -16.39
CA LYS A 217 35.03 22.54 -15.80
C LYS A 217 35.76 21.58 -16.75
N LEU A 218 35.36 21.52 -18.02
CA LEU A 218 36.02 20.68 -19.02
C LEU A 218 37.46 21.16 -19.26
N ASN A 219 38.43 20.25 -19.07
CA ASN A 219 39.84 20.49 -19.39
C ASN A 219 40.06 20.45 -20.93
N LEU A 220 41.25 20.86 -21.41
CA LEU A 220 41.53 20.94 -22.85
C LEU A 220 41.34 19.60 -23.60
N PRO A 221 41.90 18.44 -23.16
CA PRO A 221 41.57 17.13 -23.72
C PRO A 221 40.06 16.79 -23.74
N GLN A 222 39.35 17.00 -22.63
CA GLN A 222 37.92 16.72 -22.50
C GLN A 222 37.07 17.60 -23.44
N ALA A 223 37.40 18.89 -23.52
CA ALA A 223 36.76 19.84 -24.41
C ALA A 223 36.98 19.48 -25.89
N ALA A 224 38.22 19.14 -26.27
CA ALA A 224 38.55 18.69 -27.61
C ALA A 224 37.90 17.34 -27.96
N PHE A 225 37.70 16.46 -26.97
CA PHE A 225 36.96 15.20 -27.17
C PHE A 225 35.49 15.49 -27.46
N ILE A 226 34.81 16.27 -26.61
CA ILE A 226 33.38 16.58 -26.75
C ILE A 226 33.09 17.41 -28.01
N ALA A 227 33.88 18.42 -28.32
CA ALA A 227 33.76 19.17 -29.58
C ALA A 227 33.95 18.30 -30.84
N GLY A 228 34.65 17.17 -30.69
CA GLY A 228 34.80 16.17 -31.74
C GLY A 228 33.55 15.32 -32.02
N LEU A 229 32.71 15.08 -31.01
CA LEU A 229 31.59 14.13 -31.07
C LEU A 229 30.49 14.45 -32.10
N PRO A 230 30.01 15.71 -32.28
CA PRO A 230 28.92 16.06 -33.20
C PRO A 230 29.03 15.53 -34.63
N GLN A 231 30.25 15.34 -35.15
CA GLN A 231 30.46 14.82 -36.50
C GLN A 231 29.96 13.38 -36.68
N ALA A 232 30.06 12.52 -35.66
CA ALA A 232 29.59 11.13 -35.71
C ALA A 232 29.25 10.60 -34.30
N PRO A 233 28.18 11.10 -33.65
CA PRO A 233 28.04 11.02 -32.19
C PRO A 233 28.02 9.59 -31.64
N PHE A 234 27.31 8.67 -32.30
CA PHE A 234 27.22 7.26 -31.89
C PHE A 234 28.47 6.43 -32.20
N ALA A 235 29.27 6.85 -33.19
CA ALA A 235 30.56 6.24 -33.48
C ALA A 235 31.62 6.68 -32.45
N TYR A 236 31.68 7.98 -32.16
CA TYR A 236 32.74 8.59 -31.35
C TYR A 236 32.47 8.59 -29.83
N THR A 237 31.22 8.49 -29.38
CA THR A 237 30.91 8.30 -27.94
C THR A 237 31.62 7.06 -27.39
N PRO A 238 32.16 7.08 -26.16
CA PRO A 238 32.90 5.95 -25.62
C PRO A 238 32.02 4.82 -25.08
N PHE A 239 30.68 4.92 -25.10
CA PHE A 239 29.79 3.98 -24.42
C PHE A 239 28.93 3.10 -25.36
N LYS A 240 28.51 1.95 -24.82
CA LYS A 240 27.62 0.97 -25.46
C LYS A 240 26.15 1.36 -25.27
N SER A 241 25.24 0.75 -26.05
CA SER A 241 23.80 1.07 -25.95
C SER A 241 23.08 0.49 -24.72
N GLY A 242 23.71 -0.43 -24.00
CA GLY A 242 23.25 -0.95 -22.70
C GLY A 242 24.06 -0.40 -21.51
N GLY A 243 24.77 0.71 -21.71
CA GLY A 243 25.70 1.28 -20.75
C GLY A 243 27.08 0.61 -20.72
N GLY A 244 28.00 1.23 -20.01
CA GLY A 244 29.40 0.82 -19.90
C GLY A 244 30.26 1.24 -21.10
N VAL A 245 31.57 1.31 -20.85
CA VAL A 245 32.58 1.72 -21.84
C VAL A 245 32.74 0.64 -22.92
N LYS A 246 32.96 1.08 -24.17
CA LYS A 246 33.31 0.25 -25.32
C LYS A 246 34.67 -0.43 -25.15
N GLU A 247 34.87 -1.56 -25.82
CA GLU A 247 36.17 -2.21 -25.99
C GLU A 247 37.16 -1.23 -26.64
N LYS A 248 38.45 -1.35 -26.30
CA LYS A 248 39.50 -0.37 -26.67
C LYS A 248 39.55 -0.05 -28.18
N GLU A 249 39.36 -1.05 -29.03
CA GLU A 249 39.33 -0.88 -30.50
C GLU A 249 38.26 0.12 -30.96
N PHE A 250 37.08 0.11 -30.33
CA PHE A 250 35.96 0.99 -30.66
C PHE A 250 36.02 2.37 -29.97
N LEU A 251 37.04 2.63 -29.14
CA LEU A 251 37.33 3.96 -28.58
C LEU A 251 38.23 4.80 -29.50
N GLU A 252 39.12 4.14 -30.27
CA GLU A 252 40.07 4.81 -31.16
C GLU A 252 39.43 5.81 -32.15
N PRO A 253 38.24 5.59 -32.75
CA PRO A 253 37.61 6.59 -33.62
C PRO A 253 37.36 7.95 -32.94
N GLY A 254 36.83 7.95 -31.71
CA GLY A 254 36.60 9.17 -30.93
C GLY A 254 37.90 9.80 -30.43
N ILE A 255 38.86 8.98 -29.98
CA ILE A 255 40.18 9.45 -29.53
C ILE A 255 40.97 10.09 -30.69
N ASN A 256 40.89 9.54 -31.90
CA ASN A 256 41.59 10.12 -33.05
C ASN A 256 40.86 11.36 -33.61
N ARG A 257 39.53 11.47 -33.44
CA ARG A 257 38.80 12.73 -33.63
C ARG A 257 39.25 13.81 -32.62
N MET A 258 39.37 13.49 -31.32
CA MET A 258 39.92 14.40 -30.30
C MET A 258 41.33 14.91 -30.68
N LYS A 259 42.23 14.02 -31.10
CA LYS A 259 43.57 14.40 -31.59
C LYS A 259 43.51 15.36 -32.80
N THR A 260 42.54 15.15 -33.69
CA THR A 260 42.28 16.05 -34.83
C THR A 260 41.79 17.43 -34.37
N VAL A 261 40.93 17.47 -33.33
CA VAL A 261 40.47 18.74 -32.74
C VAL A 261 41.62 19.52 -32.11
N LEU A 262 42.45 18.87 -31.28
CA LEU A 262 43.64 19.48 -30.70
C LEU A 262 44.60 20.03 -31.76
N PHE A 263 44.80 19.30 -32.88
CA PHE A 263 45.64 19.77 -33.98
C PHE A 263 45.07 21.02 -34.64
N ARG A 264 43.75 21.05 -34.88
CA ARG A 264 43.06 22.22 -35.45
C ARG A 264 43.11 23.43 -34.52
N MET A 265 42.97 23.25 -33.21
CA MET A 265 43.13 24.34 -32.22
C MET A 265 44.56 24.92 -32.22
N LYS A 266 45.59 24.09 -32.45
CA LYS A 266 46.97 24.55 -32.64
C LYS A 266 47.15 25.28 -33.97
N GLU A 267 46.63 24.73 -35.07
CA GLU A 267 46.73 25.32 -36.42
C GLU A 267 46.07 26.70 -36.51
N THR A 268 44.94 26.88 -35.83
CA THR A 268 44.18 28.15 -35.78
C THR A 268 44.66 29.11 -34.68
N GLY A 269 45.50 28.66 -33.76
CA GLY A 269 46.19 29.49 -32.76
C GLY A 269 45.49 29.64 -31.41
N TYR A 270 44.37 28.95 -31.16
CA TYR A 270 43.69 28.94 -29.85
C TYR A 270 44.53 28.28 -28.73
N ILE A 271 45.41 27.33 -29.07
CA ILE A 271 46.34 26.72 -28.10
C ILE A 271 47.79 26.80 -28.56
N THR A 272 48.69 26.93 -27.59
CA THR A 272 50.14 26.89 -27.82
C THR A 272 50.63 25.50 -28.19
N GLU A 273 51.81 25.43 -28.81
CA GLU A 273 52.48 24.16 -29.10
C GLU A 273 52.79 23.33 -27.84
N GLN A 274 53.04 23.98 -26.69
CA GLN A 274 53.19 23.28 -25.42
C GLN A 274 51.88 22.62 -24.99
N GLN A 275 50.78 23.37 -24.93
CA GLN A 275 49.45 22.83 -24.56
C GLN A 275 49.03 21.69 -25.49
N TYR A 276 49.30 21.80 -26.80
CA TYR A 276 49.08 20.71 -27.75
C TYR A 276 49.91 19.47 -27.40
N ASN A 277 51.22 19.62 -27.16
CA ASN A 277 52.11 18.50 -26.85
C ASN A 277 51.75 17.82 -25.51
N GLU A 278 51.22 18.56 -24.54
CA GLU A 278 50.71 18.02 -23.27
C GLU A 278 49.35 17.31 -23.46
N ALA A 279 48.43 17.91 -24.21
CA ALA A 279 47.09 17.35 -24.43
C ALA A 279 47.06 16.13 -25.36
N ILE A 280 47.94 16.07 -26.37
CA ILE A 280 47.93 14.99 -27.39
C ILE A 280 48.37 13.62 -26.83
N VAL A 281 49.06 13.61 -25.68
CA VAL A 281 49.47 12.41 -24.94
C VAL A 281 48.57 12.10 -23.74
N TYR A 282 47.52 12.90 -23.51
CA TYR A 282 46.59 12.70 -22.39
C TYR A 282 45.73 11.44 -22.59
N ASP A 283 45.68 10.58 -21.58
CA ASP A 283 44.86 9.37 -21.60
C ASP A 283 43.42 9.67 -21.15
N ILE A 284 42.64 10.19 -22.10
CA ILE A 284 41.24 10.56 -21.92
C ILE A 284 40.35 9.39 -21.46
N THR A 285 40.81 8.14 -21.60
CA THR A 285 40.03 6.96 -21.17
C THR A 285 39.88 6.85 -19.65
N LYS A 286 40.79 7.49 -18.89
CA LYS A 286 40.72 7.58 -17.42
C LYS A 286 39.62 8.52 -16.91
N ASP A 287 39.16 9.42 -17.77
CA ASP A 287 38.13 10.41 -17.41
C ASP A 287 36.72 9.87 -17.66
N PHE A 288 36.56 8.77 -18.40
CA PHE A 288 35.26 8.21 -18.77
C PHE A 288 34.51 7.69 -17.53
N ARG A 289 33.29 8.18 -17.35
CA ARG A 289 32.42 7.90 -16.21
C ARG A 289 31.88 6.46 -16.24
N ASP A 290 31.83 5.81 -15.07
CA ASP A 290 31.11 4.54 -14.89
C ASP A 290 29.57 4.70 -15.00
N PRO A 291 28.83 3.61 -15.28
CA PRO A 291 27.37 3.60 -15.18
C PRO A 291 26.88 3.89 -13.76
N VAL A 292 25.74 4.56 -13.61
CA VAL A 292 25.11 4.86 -12.31
C VAL A 292 23.65 4.39 -12.29
N ARG A 293 23.25 3.69 -11.22
CA ARG A 293 21.88 3.15 -11.09
C ARG A 293 20.84 4.28 -11.10
N ARG A 294 19.93 4.23 -12.08
CA ARG A 294 18.86 5.20 -12.31
C ARG A 294 17.80 5.19 -11.21
N ALA A 295 16.92 6.19 -11.20
CA ALA A 295 15.80 6.27 -10.25
C ALA A 295 14.96 4.98 -10.27
N ASN A 296 14.51 4.56 -11.46
CA ASN A 296 13.71 3.35 -11.66
C ASN A 296 14.47 2.03 -11.39
N GLU A 297 15.80 2.06 -11.27
CA GLU A 297 16.62 0.88 -10.94
C GLU A 297 16.93 0.79 -9.44
N ARG A 298 16.84 1.90 -8.70
CA ARG A 298 16.99 1.94 -7.24
C ARG A 298 15.66 1.88 -6.51
N TYR A 299 14.65 2.53 -7.09
CA TYR A 299 13.35 2.82 -6.49
C TYR A 299 12.22 2.54 -7.50
N PRO A 300 12.06 1.30 -7.98
CA PRO A 300 11.21 1.01 -9.14
C PRO A 300 9.73 1.36 -8.90
N TYR A 301 9.08 0.81 -7.86
CA TYR A 301 7.69 1.15 -7.51
C TYR A 301 7.49 2.66 -7.31
N LEU A 302 8.31 3.29 -6.48
CA LEU A 302 8.25 4.73 -6.17
C LEU A 302 8.45 5.62 -7.41
N THR A 303 9.38 5.26 -8.29
CA THR A 303 9.64 6.00 -9.53
C THR A 303 8.49 5.85 -10.54
N GLN A 304 7.82 4.70 -10.57
CA GLN A 304 6.63 4.50 -11.41
C GLN A 304 5.41 5.23 -10.84
N GLU A 305 5.18 5.16 -9.52
CA GLU A 305 4.04 5.79 -8.84
C GLU A 305 4.10 7.33 -8.94
N ILE A 306 5.29 7.93 -8.74
CA ILE A 306 5.51 9.37 -8.96
C ILE A 306 5.21 9.76 -10.41
N GLN A 307 5.69 8.98 -11.39
CA GLN A 307 5.43 9.26 -12.81
C GLN A 307 3.94 9.14 -13.16
N ASN A 308 3.24 8.11 -12.68
CA ASN A 308 1.80 7.94 -12.92
C ASN A 308 1.02 9.16 -12.43
N ARG A 309 1.17 9.54 -11.15
CA ARG A 309 0.44 10.69 -10.58
C ARG A 309 0.84 12.03 -11.20
N THR A 310 2.08 12.15 -11.68
CA THR A 310 2.51 13.32 -12.47
C THR A 310 1.80 13.37 -13.82
N VAL A 311 1.60 12.22 -14.49
CA VAL A 311 0.81 12.13 -15.72
C VAL A 311 -0.66 12.47 -15.46
N ASP A 312 -1.25 12.01 -14.36
CA ASP A 312 -2.64 12.33 -13.98
C ASP A 312 -2.84 13.84 -13.77
N ILE A 313 -1.95 14.47 -12.99
CA ILE A 313 -1.96 15.92 -12.72
C ILE A 313 -1.73 16.73 -14.00
N LEU A 314 -0.68 16.41 -14.78
CA LEU A 314 -0.40 17.12 -16.03
C LEU A 314 -1.49 16.89 -17.09
N ALA A 315 -2.20 15.75 -17.08
CA ALA A 315 -3.32 15.51 -17.99
C ALA A 315 -4.47 16.50 -17.70
N LYS A 316 -4.81 16.73 -16.42
CA LYS A 316 -5.82 17.73 -16.01
C LYS A 316 -5.40 19.16 -16.38
N ILE A 317 -4.14 19.54 -16.14
CA ILE A 317 -3.59 20.87 -16.48
C ILE A 317 -3.55 21.11 -18.01
N ILE A 318 -3.15 20.11 -18.80
CA ILE A 318 -3.10 20.22 -20.26
C ILE A 318 -4.52 20.22 -20.86
N ALA A 319 -5.47 19.51 -20.26
CA ALA A 319 -6.89 19.58 -20.65
C ALA A 319 -7.47 20.98 -20.41
N GLU A 320 -7.27 21.56 -19.23
CA GLU A 320 -7.74 22.92 -18.92
C GLU A 320 -7.16 23.95 -19.90
N LYS A 321 -5.86 23.85 -20.21
CA LYS A 321 -5.15 24.70 -21.19
C LYS A 321 -5.69 24.55 -22.62
N ASP A 322 -6.18 23.36 -23.00
CA ASP A 322 -6.89 23.09 -24.26
C ASP A 322 -8.35 23.61 -24.27
N GLY A 323 -8.86 24.13 -23.14
CA GLY A 323 -10.26 24.51 -22.96
C GLY A 323 -11.20 23.33 -22.70
N VAL A 324 -10.66 22.22 -22.18
CA VAL A 324 -11.41 21.02 -21.79
C VAL A 324 -11.51 20.94 -20.26
N ASP A 325 -12.75 20.85 -19.78
CA ASP A 325 -13.10 20.59 -18.38
C ASP A 325 -12.37 19.35 -17.82
N PRO A 326 -11.52 19.49 -16.78
CA PRO A 326 -10.77 18.38 -16.19
C PRO A 326 -11.62 17.26 -15.58
N GLU A 327 -12.82 17.55 -15.06
CA GLU A 327 -13.70 16.52 -14.46
C GLU A 327 -14.15 15.47 -15.49
N ARG A 328 -14.11 15.82 -16.79
CA ARG A 328 -14.43 14.88 -17.86
C ARG A 328 -13.36 13.81 -18.06
N LEU A 329 -12.12 14.02 -17.62
CA LEU A 329 -11.08 12.98 -17.70
C LEU A 329 -11.42 11.79 -16.80
N ASP A 330 -12.02 12.04 -15.64
CA ASP A 330 -12.42 11.01 -14.68
C ASP A 330 -13.66 10.20 -15.15
N GLN A 331 -14.35 10.67 -16.21
CA GLN A 331 -15.58 10.08 -16.76
C GLN A 331 -15.41 9.50 -18.18
N GLU A 332 -14.49 10.06 -18.98
CA GLU A 332 -14.28 9.70 -20.38
C GLU A 332 -12.89 9.07 -20.60
N GLU A 333 -12.80 7.75 -20.44
CA GLU A 333 -11.58 6.92 -20.60
C GLU A 333 -10.71 7.34 -21.82
N LYS A 334 -11.32 7.54 -22.99
CA LYS A 334 -10.61 7.94 -24.23
C LYS A 334 -10.13 9.39 -24.25
N LEU A 335 -10.76 10.26 -23.47
CA LEU A 335 -10.33 11.64 -23.28
C LEU A 335 -9.12 11.65 -22.34
N TYR A 336 -9.18 10.86 -21.26
CA TYR A 336 -8.03 10.59 -20.40
C TYR A 336 -6.86 9.97 -21.19
N GLU A 337 -7.04 8.91 -21.98
CA GLU A 337 -6.00 8.33 -22.84
C GLU A 337 -5.29 9.40 -23.71
N LYS A 338 -6.06 10.30 -24.35
CA LYS A 338 -5.53 11.40 -25.16
C LYS A 338 -4.62 12.31 -24.32
N TYR A 339 -5.09 12.79 -23.17
CA TYR A 339 -4.34 13.73 -22.35
C TYR A 339 -3.19 13.08 -21.57
N ALA A 340 -3.32 11.83 -21.15
CA ALA A 340 -2.25 11.03 -20.55
C ALA A 340 -1.08 10.83 -21.54
N ILE A 341 -1.34 10.66 -22.84
CA ILE A 341 -0.27 10.62 -23.87
C ILE A 341 0.44 11.98 -23.99
N PHE A 342 -0.28 13.10 -23.91
CA PHE A 342 0.34 14.43 -23.94
C PHE A 342 1.14 14.72 -22.67
N ALA A 343 0.55 14.45 -21.50
CA ALA A 343 1.18 14.54 -20.19
C ALA A 343 2.42 13.65 -20.06
N THR A 344 2.40 12.42 -20.59
CA THR A 344 3.57 11.53 -20.60
C THR A 344 4.72 12.08 -21.43
N ARG A 345 4.44 12.79 -22.54
CA ARG A 345 5.47 13.46 -23.35
C ARG A 345 6.01 14.69 -22.61
N SER A 346 5.11 15.56 -22.14
CA SER A 346 5.43 16.75 -21.36
C SER A 346 6.28 16.41 -20.14
N MET A 347 5.87 15.42 -19.33
CA MET A 347 6.63 14.91 -18.18
C MET A 347 8.05 14.44 -18.53
N LYS A 348 8.29 13.92 -19.74
CA LYS A 348 9.62 13.46 -20.17
C LYS A 348 10.50 14.56 -20.75
N ASN A 349 9.89 15.56 -21.39
CA ASN A 349 10.55 16.44 -22.36
C ASN A 349 10.43 17.94 -22.03
N ASP A 350 9.67 18.35 -21.02
CA ASP A 350 9.47 19.79 -20.68
C ASP A 350 10.28 20.23 -19.44
N GLY A 351 11.20 19.40 -18.94
CA GLY A 351 12.20 19.79 -17.93
C GLY A 351 11.71 20.03 -16.50
N TYR A 352 10.54 19.52 -16.12
CA TYR A 352 9.95 19.76 -14.79
C TYR A 352 10.81 19.28 -13.62
N ARG A 353 10.67 19.94 -12.46
CA ARG A 353 11.11 19.39 -11.16
C ARG A 353 9.89 18.89 -10.38
N ILE A 354 9.84 17.58 -10.20
CA ILE A 354 8.69 16.89 -9.60
C ILE A 354 9.06 16.52 -8.16
N TYR A 355 8.37 17.12 -7.19
CA TYR A 355 8.61 16.95 -5.75
C TYR A 355 7.53 16.07 -5.13
N SER A 356 7.94 14.97 -4.49
CA SER A 356 7.03 14.08 -3.76
C SER A 356 7.07 14.27 -2.24
N THR A 357 6.00 13.81 -1.58
CA THR A 357 5.82 13.81 -0.12
C THR A 357 6.65 12.74 0.59
N VAL A 358 7.15 11.74 -0.14
CA VAL A 358 7.76 10.53 0.42
C VAL A 358 9.09 10.87 1.09
N ASN A 359 9.25 10.45 2.35
CA ASN A 359 10.51 10.55 3.08
C ASN A 359 11.42 9.39 2.65
N LYS A 360 12.61 9.72 2.14
CA LYS A 360 13.58 8.73 1.61
C LYS A 360 13.99 7.69 2.65
N ASP A 361 14.36 8.12 3.86
CA ASP A 361 14.94 7.23 4.87
C ASP A 361 13.87 6.34 5.50
N LEU A 362 12.64 6.86 5.63
CA LEU A 362 11.45 6.06 5.96
C LEU A 362 11.11 5.06 4.85
N TYR A 363 11.19 5.45 3.57
CA TYR A 363 10.97 4.52 2.45
C TYR A 363 12.00 3.40 2.43
N ASP A 364 13.29 3.73 2.54
CA ASP A 364 14.38 2.76 2.60
C ASP A 364 14.18 1.80 3.80
N LYS A 365 13.90 2.32 5.01
CA LYS A 365 13.74 1.50 6.22
C LYS A 365 12.47 0.62 6.19
N MET A 366 11.36 1.11 5.63
CA MET A 366 10.15 0.30 5.47
C MET A 366 10.37 -0.85 4.47
N ASN A 367 11.06 -0.59 3.35
CA ASN A 367 11.38 -1.64 2.38
C ASN A 367 12.48 -2.60 2.90
N GLU A 368 13.41 -2.16 3.75
CA GLU A 368 14.32 -3.04 4.51
C GLU A 368 13.54 -4.01 5.42
N VAL A 369 12.55 -3.52 6.17
CA VAL A 369 11.67 -4.35 6.99
C VAL A 369 10.85 -5.33 6.15
N ALA A 370 10.35 -4.90 4.99
CA ALA A 370 9.62 -5.77 4.07
C ALA A 370 10.51 -6.90 3.50
N ASN A 371 11.72 -6.58 3.08
CA ASN A 371 12.66 -7.53 2.48
C ASN A 371 13.21 -8.54 3.51
N SER A 372 13.36 -8.12 4.77
CA SER A 372 13.83 -8.96 5.89
C SER A 372 12.72 -9.73 6.63
N PHE A 373 11.46 -9.66 6.18
CA PHE A 373 10.35 -10.33 6.83
C PHE A 373 10.17 -11.78 6.35
N GLU A 374 10.82 -12.73 7.01
CA GLU A 374 10.75 -14.17 6.69
C GLU A 374 9.33 -14.76 6.82
N ASN A 375 8.48 -14.16 7.66
CA ASN A 375 7.21 -14.75 8.11
C ASN A 375 6.02 -14.46 7.17
N TYR A 376 6.24 -14.21 5.88
CA TYR A 376 5.16 -13.96 4.91
C TYR A 376 4.20 -15.16 4.75
N GLY A 377 4.74 -16.38 4.69
CA GLY A 377 4.00 -17.59 4.40
C GLY A 377 4.74 -18.51 3.45
N PHE A 378 4.00 -19.41 2.81
CA PHE A 378 4.53 -20.36 1.84
C PHE A 378 4.39 -19.83 0.41
N THR A 379 5.32 -20.18 -0.46
CA THR A 379 5.31 -19.85 -1.88
C THR A 379 4.54 -20.92 -2.65
N TYR A 380 3.60 -20.52 -3.52
CA TYR A 380 3.04 -21.41 -4.55
C TYR A 380 3.89 -21.31 -5.83
N THR A 381 3.63 -22.14 -6.83
CA THR A 381 4.06 -21.90 -8.21
C THR A 381 2.87 -21.47 -9.08
N ARG A 382 3.16 -20.94 -10.27
CA ARG A 382 2.20 -20.73 -11.35
C ARG A 382 2.86 -21.06 -12.69
N GLU A 383 2.06 -21.54 -13.65
CA GLU A 383 2.48 -21.60 -15.04
C GLU A 383 2.45 -20.18 -15.62
N GLU A 384 3.58 -19.72 -16.13
CA GLU A 384 3.69 -18.45 -16.86
C GLU A 384 4.22 -18.74 -18.26
N LYS A 385 3.58 -18.14 -19.27
CA LYS A 385 3.93 -18.37 -20.66
C LYS A 385 4.83 -17.23 -21.13
N ASP A 386 6.05 -17.58 -21.53
CA ASP A 386 6.99 -16.61 -22.09
C ASP A 386 6.42 -16.02 -23.39
N PRO A 387 6.42 -14.67 -23.57
CA PRO A 387 5.74 -14.03 -24.68
C PRO A 387 6.48 -14.13 -26.03
N ASP A 388 7.80 -14.36 -26.01
CA ASP A 388 8.66 -14.32 -27.20
C ASP A 388 8.91 -15.73 -27.78
N SER A 389 9.22 -16.71 -26.92
CA SER A 389 9.41 -18.12 -27.27
C SER A 389 8.09 -18.90 -27.31
N GLY A 390 7.14 -18.52 -26.46
CA GLY A 390 5.88 -19.22 -26.29
C GLY A 390 5.95 -20.50 -25.43
N GLU A 391 7.09 -20.78 -24.78
CA GLU A 391 7.21 -21.88 -23.82
C GLU A 391 6.48 -21.57 -22.51
N VAL A 392 6.23 -22.59 -21.68
CA VAL A 392 5.54 -22.45 -20.38
C VAL A 392 6.50 -22.83 -19.27
N GLU A 393 6.85 -21.85 -18.43
CA GLU A 393 7.71 -22.03 -17.28
C GLU A 393 6.90 -22.09 -15.98
N LEU A 394 7.43 -22.79 -14.97
CA LEU A 394 6.87 -22.79 -13.61
C LEU A 394 7.60 -21.76 -12.77
N VAL A 395 7.02 -20.57 -12.63
CA VAL A 395 7.57 -19.48 -11.82
C VAL A 395 7.01 -19.51 -10.40
N GLU A 396 7.76 -18.93 -9.46
CA GLU A 396 7.28 -18.75 -8.08
C GLU A 396 6.17 -17.69 -8.00
N ASP A 397 5.19 -17.96 -7.15
CA ASP A 397 4.09 -17.06 -6.78
C ASP A 397 4.04 -16.94 -5.24
N PRO A 398 4.92 -16.12 -4.65
CA PRO A 398 4.97 -15.91 -3.21
C PRO A 398 3.79 -15.06 -2.72
N VAL A 399 3.55 -15.11 -1.41
CA VAL A 399 2.72 -14.10 -0.72
C VAL A 399 3.31 -12.72 -1.00
N GLN A 400 2.51 -11.81 -1.55
CA GLN A 400 2.84 -10.41 -1.76
C GLN A 400 2.40 -9.54 -0.57
N VAL A 401 2.88 -8.30 -0.57
CA VAL A 401 2.68 -7.30 0.48
C VAL A 401 2.37 -5.94 -0.12
N GLY A 402 1.49 -5.20 0.55
CA GLY A 402 1.22 -3.80 0.28
C GLY A 402 1.11 -3.09 1.62
N ALA A 403 1.75 -1.94 1.78
CA ALA A 403 1.67 -1.15 3.00
C ALA A 403 1.94 0.32 2.71
N MET A 404 1.21 1.22 3.36
CA MET A 404 1.34 2.67 3.16
C MET A 404 1.26 3.39 4.51
N MET A 405 2.10 4.40 4.70
CA MET A 405 2.07 5.30 5.84
C MET A 405 1.70 6.73 5.40
N ILE A 406 0.70 7.31 6.05
CA ILE A 406 0.09 8.61 5.73
C ILE A 406 0.16 9.52 6.97
N GLU A 407 0.46 10.80 6.78
CA GLU A 407 0.40 11.84 7.81
C GLU A 407 -1.04 12.38 7.94
N ASN A 408 -1.67 12.18 9.10
CA ASN A 408 -3.12 12.32 9.28
C ASN A 408 -3.65 13.75 9.18
N ASN A 409 -2.83 14.76 9.46
CA ASN A 409 -3.21 16.17 9.47
C ASN A 409 -2.90 16.90 8.15
N THR A 410 -2.33 16.20 7.16
CA THR A 410 -1.97 16.76 5.85
C THR A 410 -2.41 15.90 4.67
N GLY A 411 -2.55 14.57 4.83
CA GLY A 411 -2.76 13.65 3.72
C GLY A 411 -1.46 13.19 3.04
N LYS A 412 -0.29 13.63 3.51
CA LYS A 412 1.00 13.29 2.89
C LYS A 412 1.28 11.80 2.97
N ILE A 413 1.45 11.15 1.83
CA ILE A 413 1.96 9.78 1.76
C ILE A 413 3.46 9.82 2.10
N LEU A 414 3.80 9.44 3.33
CA LEU A 414 5.16 9.52 3.85
C LEU A 414 6.04 8.39 3.30
N SER A 415 5.48 7.21 3.06
CA SER A 415 6.18 6.02 2.57
C SER A 415 5.22 4.90 2.17
N PHE A 416 5.65 3.99 1.30
CA PHE A 416 4.92 2.78 0.97
C PHE A 416 5.84 1.61 0.59
N ILE A 417 5.25 0.41 0.55
CA ILE A 417 5.85 -0.84 0.06
C ILE A 417 4.93 -1.36 -1.06
N GLY A 418 5.46 -1.48 -2.29
CA GLY A 418 4.66 -1.87 -3.46
C GLY A 418 4.53 -3.37 -3.70
N GLY A 419 5.38 -4.19 -3.07
CA GLY A 419 5.45 -5.63 -3.26
C GLY A 419 6.75 -6.17 -2.68
N ARG A 420 7.02 -7.47 -2.86
CA ARG A 420 8.28 -8.08 -2.36
C ARG A 420 9.46 -7.95 -3.32
N ASP A 421 9.21 -8.12 -4.62
CA ASP A 421 10.23 -7.94 -5.65
C ASP A 421 9.56 -7.43 -6.93
N HIS A 422 9.96 -6.24 -7.38
CA HIS A 422 9.46 -5.62 -8.60
C HIS A 422 9.93 -6.36 -9.87
N ALA A 423 11.03 -7.11 -9.81
CA ALA A 423 11.49 -7.92 -10.94
C ALA A 423 10.58 -9.13 -11.18
N GLN A 424 9.94 -9.65 -10.12
CA GLN A 424 8.99 -10.77 -10.18
C GLN A 424 7.53 -10.31 -10.37
N GLU A 425 7.17 -9.15 -9.83
CA GLU A 425 5.83 -8.59 -9.91
C GLU A 425 5.85 -7.05 -9.83
N ALA A 426 5.63 -6.38 -10.96
CA ALA A 426 5.68 -4.91 -11.04
C ALA A 426 4.41 -4.21 -10.49
N THR A 427 3.32 -4.94 -10.23
CA THR A 427 2.07 -4.38 -9.69
C THR A 427 2.31 -3.70 -8.33
N ASN A 428 1.98 -2.41 -8.20
CA ASN A 428 2.04 -1.72 -6.91
C ASN A 428 0.85 -2.14 -6.02
N HIS A 429 1.07 -3.08 -5.13
CA HIS A 429 0.01 -3.63 -4.26
C HIS A 429 -0.57 -2.63 -3.27
N SER A 430 0.08 -1.49 -3.03
CA SER A 430 -0.49 -0.45 -2.17
C SER A 430 -1.59 0.36 -2.86
N THR A 431 -1.46 0.59 -4.17
CA THR A 431 -2.27 1.55 -4.94
C THR A 431 -3.13 0.89 -6.02
N GLN A 432 -2.66 -0.23 -6.61
CA GLN A 432 -3.27 -0.89 -7.77
C GLN A 432 -3.97 -2.22 -7.43
N ALA A 433 -3.63 -2.88 -6.31
CA ALA A 433 -4.24 -4.15 -5.92
C ALA A 433 -5.54 -3.95 -5.12
N PHE A 434 -6.64 -3.71 -5.82
CA PHE A 434 -7.97 -3.62 -5.21
C PHE A 434 -8.45 -4.98 -4.69
N ARG A 435 -8.76 -5.06 -3.38
CA ARG A 435 -9.05 -6.30 -2.64
C ARG A 435 -10.21 -6.12 -1.66
N GLN A 436 -10.86 -7.21 -1.27
CA GLN A 436 -11.82 -7.15 -0.17
C GLN A 436 -11.06 -6.88 1.14
N ASN A 437 -11.41 -5.81 1.86
CA ASN A 437 -10.75 -5.41 3.10
C ASN A 437 -11.22 -6.20 4.35
N GLY A 438 -12.22 -7.07 4.16
CA GLY A 438 -12.76 -7.93 5.21
C GLY A 438 -13.21 -7.14 6.44
N SER A 439 -12.95 -7.69 7.62
CA SER A 439 -13.33 -7.05 8.90
C SER A 439 -12.64 -5.71 9.23
N SER A 440 -11.81 -5.14 8.35
CA SER A 440 -11.37 -3.74 8.48
C SER A 440 -12.42 -2.73 8.01
N MET A 441 -13.44 -3.15 7.23
CA MET A 441 -14.59 -2.30 6.86
C MET A 441 -15.50 -1.91 8.04
N LYS A 442 -15.45 -2.68 9.14
CA LYS A 442 -16.43 -2.58 10.24
C LYS A 442 -16.53 -1.18 10.88
N PRO A 443 -15.43 -0.50 11.23
CA PRO A 443 -15.51 0.85 11.80
C PRO A 443 -16.12 1.84 10.80
N LEU A 444 -15.67 1.80 9.54
CA LEU A 444 -16.01 2.74 8.47
C LEU A 444 -17.49 2.69 8.08
N LEU A 445 -18.02 1.48 7.85
CA LEU A 445 -19.35 1.27 7.27
C LEU A 445 -20.44 0.92 8.29
N VAL A 446 -20.07 0.55 9.53
CA VAL A 446 -21.03 0.06 10.53
C VAL A 446 -20.97 0.82 11.84
N TYR A 447 -19.85 0.76 12.56
CA TYR A 447 -19.80 1.27 13.94
C TYR A 447 -19.75 2.79 13.99
N ALA A 448 -18.95 3.46 13.15
CA ALA A 448 -18.94 4.93 13.10
C ALA A 448 -20.28 5.50 12.58
N PRO A 449 -20.87 5.01 11.47
CA PRO A 449 -22.21 5.42 11.06
C PRO A 449 -23.28 5.18 12.14
N ALA A 450 -23.25 4.06 12.86
CA ALA A 450 -24.24 3.79 13.90
C ALA A 450 -24.11 4.69 15.15
N ILE A 451 -22.91 5.20 15.45
CA ILE A 451 -22.69 6.19 16.52
C ILE A 451 -23.16 7.58 16.05
N GLU A 452 -22.77 8.00 14.84
CA GLU A 452 -23.19 9.28 14.24
C GLU A 452 -24.73 9.36 14.09
N TYR A 453 -25.36 8.23 13.76
CA TYR A 453 -26.81 8.08 13.63
C TYR A 453 -27.56 7.90 14.95
N GLY A 454 -26.89 7.96 16.10
CA GLY A 454 -27.51 7.88 17.43
C GLY A 454 -28.14 6.52 17.74
N VAL A 455 -27.59 5.43 17.21
CA VAL A 455 -28.09 4.06 17.40
C VAL A 455 -27.32 3.32 18.49
N ILE A 456 -26.01 3.52 18.61
CA ILE A 456 -25.17 2.96 19.68
C ILE A 456 -24.19 3.97 20.29
N GLY A 457 -23.89 3.83 21.58
CA GLY A 457 -22.63 4.27 22.18
C GLY A 457 -21.65 3.09 22.30
N ALA A 458 -20.43 3.33 22.77
CA ALA A 458 -19.38 2.29 22.79
C ALA A 458 -19.77 1.02 23.57
N GLY A 459 -20.55 1.18 24.65
CA GLY A 459 -20.99 0.08 25.49
C GLY A 459 -22.37 -0.49 25.14
N SER A 460 -23.10 0.09 24.19
CA SER A 460 -24.48 -0.33 23.87
C SER A 460 -24.56 -1.81 23.50
N PRO A 461 -25.63 -2.52 23.88
CA PRO A 461 -25.79 -3.93 23.56
C PRO A 461 -26.01 -4.16 22.06
N VAL A 462 -25.25 -5.08 21.50
CA VAL A 462 -25.42 -5.66 20.16
C VAL A 462 -25.56 -7.17 20.28
N VAL A 463 -26.14 -7.82 19.27
CA VAL A 463 -26.62 -9.21 19.37
C VAL A 463 -25.80 -10.17 18.53
N ASP A 464 -24.99 -10.99 19.19
CA ASP A 464 -24.18 -12.04 18.57
C ASP A 464 -24.93 -13.39 18.54
N VAL A 465 -26.02 -13.42 17.77
CA VAL A 465 -26.90 -14.59 17.57
C VAL A 465 -27.06 -14.89 16.09
N LYS A 466 -27.06 -16.17 15.71
CA LYS A 466 -27.19 -16.62 14.33
C LYS A 466 -28.59 -16.38 13.77
N PHE A 467 -28.67 -16.22 12.45
CA PHE A 467 -29.90 -16.11 11.68
C PHE A 467 -29.68 -16.63 10.26
N ASP A 468 -30.79 -16.90 9.58
CA ASP A 468 -30.83 -17.27 8.16
C ASP A 468 -31.68 -16.23 7.41
N LYS A 469 -31.12 -15.56 6.41
CA LYS A 469 -31.84 -14.62 5.54
C LYS A 469 -32.12 -15.29 4.19
N ARG A 470 -33.36 -15.21 3.70
CA ARG A 470 -33.69 -15.64 2.34
C ARG A 470 -33.42 -14.50 1.37
N GLU A 471 -32.62 -14.76 0.33
CA GLU A 471 -32.28 -13.77 -0.68
C GLU A 471 -33.31 -13.73 -1.84
N PRO A 472 -33.37 -12.64 -2.62
CA PRO A 472 -34.35 -12.50 -3.71
C PRO A 472 -34.29 -13.57 -4.81
N ASN A 473 -33.13 -14.21 -4.98
CA ASN A 473 -32.94 -15.35 -5.89
C ASN A 473 -33.43 -16.70 -5.29
N GLY A 474 -34.00 -16.68 -4.09
CA GLY A 474 -34.55 -17.83 -3.39
C GLY A 474 -33.56 -18.61 -2.51
N SER A 475 -32.25 -18.30 -2.58
CA SER A 475 -31.22 -18.94 -1.74
C SER A 475 -31.32 -18.50 -0.27
N ILE A 476 -30.56 -19.17 0.61
CA ILE A 476 -30.46 -18.83 2.03
C ILE A 476 -29.02 -18.39 2.31
N TRP A 477 -28.88 -17.20 2.89
CA TRP A 477 -27.64 -16.65 3.42
C TRP A 477 -27.60 -16.85 4.94
N SER A 478 -26.68 -17.68 5.38
CA SER A 478 -26.46 -18.06 6.79
C SER A 478 -25.09 -17.56 7.25
N PRO A 479 -24.92 -16.27 7.60
CA PRO A 479 -23.64 -15.76 8.09
C PRO A 479 -23.22 -16.45 9.39
N ASN A 480 -21.92 -16.42 9.69
CA ASN A 480 -21.35 -17.00 10.91
C ASN A 480 -20.20 -16.12 11.41
N ASN A 481 -19.91 -16.22 12.70
CA ASN A 481 -18.63 -15.76 13.24
C ASN A 481 -17.46 -16.60 12.70
N TYR A 482 -16.25 -16.06 12.80
CA TYR A 482 -15.01 -16.72 12.37
C TYR A 482 -14.90 -18.14 12.96
N THR A 483 -15.12 -18.28 14.27
CA THR A 483 -15.44 -19.55 14.90
C THR A 483 -16.91 -19.87 14.65
N LYS A 484 -17.20 -20.77 13.69
CA LYS A 484 -18.57 -21.00 13.17
C LYS A 484 -19.65 -21.32 14.21
N ASN A 485 -19.26 -21.94 15.33
CA ASN A 485 -20.16 -22.37 16.40
C ASN A 485 -20.16 -21.40 17.60
N MET A 486 -19.55 -20.21 17.47
CA MET A 486 -19.49 -19.20 18.53
C MET A 486 -20.64 -18.21 18.37
N GLU A 487 -21.55 -18.24 19.34
CA GLU A 487 -22.55 -17.20 19.61
C GLU A 487 -22.31 -16.72 21.05
N LEU A 488 -22.23 -15.40 21.26
CA LEU A 488 -22.06 -14.79 22.58
C LEU A 488 -23.36 -14.19 23.14
N GLY A 489 -24.41 -14.13 22.33
CA GLY A 489 -25.67 -13.49 22.70
C GLY A 489 -25.54 -11.96 22.80
N ILE A 490 -26.18 -11.35 23.78
CA ILE A 490 -26.07 -9.90 23.99
C ILE A 490 -24.70 -9.54 24.57
N ILE A 491 -23.98 -8.63 23.88
CA ILE A 491 -22.62 -8.17 24.25
C ILE A 491 -22.47 -6.66 23.99
N PRO A 492 -21.52 -5.96 24.63
CA PRO A 492 -21.20 -4.57 24.30
C PRO A 492 -20.70 -4.38 22.86
N ALA A 493 -21.00 -3.24 22.24
CA ALA A 493 -20.52 -2.90 20.90
C ALA A 493 -18.98 -2.86 20.82
N ARG A 494 -18.28 -2.35 21.85
CA ARG A 494 -16.81 -2.37 21.94
C ARG A 494 -16.24 -3.79 21.95
N ASP A 495 -16.88 -4.73 22.64
CA ASP A 495 -16.53 -6.15 22.65
C ASP A 495 -16.71 -6.79 21.26
N ALA A 496 -17.84 -6.50 20.59
CA ALA A 496 -18.13 -7.00 19.26
C ALA A 496 -17.12 -6.51 18.21
N LEU A 497 -16.69 -5.25 18.31
CA LEU A 497 -15.66 -4.67 17.42
C LEU A 497 -14.25 -5.19 17.74
N SER A 498 -13.87 -5.26 19.02
CA SER A 498 -12.58 -5.78 19.52
C SER A 498 -12.35 -7.25 19.11
N LYS A 499 -13.35 -8.10 19.32
CA LYS A 499 -13.37 -9.52 18.91
C LYS A 499 -13.73 -9.71 17.44
N SER A 500 -14.05 -8.61 16.74
CA SER A 500 -14.31 -8.56 15.30
C SER A 500 -15.45 -9.47 14.82
N LEU A 501 -16.50 -9.62 15.64
CA LEU A 501 -17.61 -10.57 15.42
C LEU A 501 -18.48 -10.17 14.24
N ASN A 502 -19.00 -11.14 13.50
CA ASN A 502 -19.77 -10.95 12.26
C ASN A 502 -21.26 -10.80 12.55
N LEU A 503 -21.84 -11.65 13.39
CA LEU A 503 -23.30 -11.70 13.59
C LEU A 503 -23.84 -10.38 14.17
N ALA A 504 -23.21 -9.89 15.24
CA ALA A 504 -23.49 -8.57 15.81
C ALA A 504 -23.31 -7.42 14.81
N THR A 505 -22.25 -7.46 14.00
CA THR A 505 -21.95 -6.42 12.99
C THR A 505 -23.00 -6.37 11.88
N VAL A 506 -23.43 -7.53 11.36
CA VAL A 506 -24.44 -7.58 10.28
C VAL A 506 -25.80 -7.11 10.78
N ARG A 507 -26.18 -7.45 12.01
CA ARG A 507 -27.43 -6.98 12.64
C ARG A 507 -27.40 -5.46 12.82
N LEU A 508 -26.34 -4.93 13.43
CA LEU A 508 -26.17 -3.48 13.59
C LEU A 508 -26.18 -2.74 12.23
N TYR A 509 -25.57 -3.32 11.19
CA TYR A 509 -25.63 -2.75 9.84
C TYR A 509 -27.04 -2.78 9.24
N ASN A 510 -27.77 -3.89 9.41
CA ASN A 510 -29.17 -4.01 8.99
C ASN A 510 -30.07 -2.94 9.66
N ASP A 511 -29.79 -2.58 10.91
CA ASP A 511 -30.56 -1.57 11.64
C ASP A 511 -30.28 -0.12 11.18
N ILE A 512 -29.25 0.10 10.35
CA ILE A 512 -28.90 1.41 9.78
C ILE A 512 -28.88 1.48 8.25
N ILE A 513 -29.02 0.36 7.53
CA ILE A 513 -28.77 0.30 6.07
C ILE A 513 -29.70 1.22 5.26
N ASP A 514 -30.96 1.38 5.68
CA ASP A 514 -31.92 2.29 5.07
C ASP A 514 -31.53 3.78 5.20
N ARG A 515 -30.57 4.10 6.08
CA ARG A 515 -29.93 5.42 6.21
C ARG A 515 -28.67 5.56 5.33
N ARG A 516 -28.53 4.73 4.28
CA ARG A 516 -27.45 4.77 3.27
C ARG A 516 -26.02 4.96 3.83
N PRO A 517 -25.56 4.17 4.81
CA PRO A 517 -24.22 4.31 5.42
C PRO A 517 -23.04 4.14 4.45
N ALA A 518 -23.26 3.63 3.23
CA ALA A 518 -22.23 3.61 2.18
C ALA A 518 -21.85 5.02 1.68
N GLU A 519 -22.69 6.05 1.88
CA GLU A 519 -22.35 7.45 1.58
C GLU A 519 -21.11 7.94 2.38
N PHE A 520 -20.85 7.37 3.56
CA PHE A 520 -19.63 7.68 4.31
C PHE A 520 -18.36 7.16 3.63
N LEU A 521 -18.45 6.10 2.80
CA LEU A 521 -17.31 5.62 2.01
C LEU A 521 -17.06 6.52 0.80
N GLU A 522 -18.11 7.00 0.14
CA GLU A 522 -17.97 7.99 -0.94
C GLU A 522 -17.35 9.30 -0.42
N LYS A 523 -17.69 9.72 0.81
CA LYS A 523 -17.03 10.84 1.50
C LYS A 523 -15.56 10.61 1.92
N MET A 524 -15.07 9.37 1.84
CA MET A 524 -13.66 9.01 2.12
C MET A 524 -12.96 8.51 0.85
N ASP A 525 -13.41 9.01 -0.30
CA ASP A 525 -12.95 8.72 -1.67
C ASP A 525 -12.66 7.24 -1.98
N PHE A 526 -13.57 6.34 -1.57
CA PHE A 526 -13.53 4.96 -2.06
C PHE A 526 -13.98 4.91 -3.53
N SER A 527 -13.03 5.06 -4.45
CA SER A 527 -13.19 5.14 -5.91
C SER A 527 -13.98 4.00 -6.57
N ARG A 528 -14.28 2.91 -5.83
CA ARG A 528 -14.95 1.70 -6.33
C ARG A 528 -16.17 1.23 -5.52
N VAL A 529 -16.84 2.10 -4.78
CA VAL A 529 -18.18 1.78 -4.22
C VAL A 529 -19.12 1.40 -5.37
N ASP A 530 -19.59 0.15 -5.40
CA ASP A 530 -20.55 -0.29 -6.41
C ASP A 530 -21.99 -0.07 -5.89
N PRO A 531 -22.95 0.32 -6.74
CA PRO A 531 -24.35 0.47 -6.34
C PRO A 531 -24.94 -0.74 -5.60
N THR A 532 -24.43 -1.96 -5.81
CA THR A 532 -24.88 -3.13 -5.02
C THR A 532 -24.48 -3.11 -3.55
N ASP A 533 -23.40 -2.42 -3.18
CA ASP A 533 -22.85 -2.48 -1.84
C ASP A 533 -23.68 -1.66 -0.82
N TYR A 534 -24.48 -0.71 -1.32
CA TYR A 534 -25.51 0.02 -0.55
C TYR A 534 -26.54 -0.87 0.16
N TYR A 535 -26.92 -1.99 -0.45
CA TYR A 535 -27.97 -2.91 0.06
C TYR A 535 -27.44 -4.34 0.34
N ASN A 536 -26.13 -4.55 0.19
CA ASN A 536 -25.44 -5.80 0.46
C ASN A 536 -25.06 -5.91 1.95
N LEU A 537 -25.78 -6.72 2.73
CA LEU A 537 -25.44 -6.96 4.15
C LEU A 537 -24.04 -7.56 4.38
N SER A 538 -23.41 -8.16 3.36
CA SER A 538 -22.02 -8.65 3.46
C SER A 538 -20.97 -7.53 3.36
N ALA A 539 -21.31 -6.36 2.81
CA ALA A 539 -20.41 -5.21 2.76
C ALA A 539 -19.98 -4.76 4.18
N SER A 540 -20.86 -4.92 5.18
CA SER A 540 -20.62 -4.63 6.61
C SER A 540 -19.37 -5.28 7.21
N PHE A 541 -18.87 -6.37 6.62
CA PHE A 541 -17.62 -7.03 6.99
C PHE A 541 -16.65 -7.20 5.79
N GLY A 542 -16.71 -6.27 4.83
CA GLY A 542 -15.78 -6.17 3.70
C GLY A 542 -16.10 -7.05 2.49
N GLY A 543 -17.30 -7.63 2.44
CA GLY A 543 -17.82 -8.38 1.28
C GLY A 543 -18.30 -7.48 0.14
N THR A 544 -17.59 -6.38 -0.14
CA THR A 544 -17.85 -5.42 -1.22
C THR A 544 -17.57 -6.02 -2.59
N LYS A 545 -18.27 -5.55 -3.63
CA LYS A 545 -18.21 -6.13 -4.98
C LYS A 545 -16.90 -5.87 -5.74
N ARG A 546 -16.29 -4.68 -5.58
CA ARG A 546 -15.07 -4.29 -6.33
C ARG A 546 -13.78 -4.32 -5.52
N GLY A 547 -13.88 -4.30 -4.19
CA GLY A 547 -12.72 -4.18 -3.30
C GLY A 547 -12.13 -2.76 -3.30
N VAL A 548 -11.07 -2.60 -2.52
CA VAL A 548 -10.43 -1.33 -2.15
C VAL A 548 -8.90 -1.48 -2.16
N SER A 549 -8.15 -0.42 -2.36
CA SER A 549 -6.68 -0.42 -2.29
C SER A 549 -6.17 -0.37 -0.83
N VAL A 550 -4.85 -0.47 -0.61
CA VAL A 550 -4.27 -0.24 0.72
C VAL A 550 -4.31 1.24 1.09
N GLU A 551 -4.14 2.11 0.10
CA GLU A 551 -4.24 3.57 0.20
C GLU A 551 -5.64 4.00 0.69
N GLU A 552 -6.71 3.67 -0.03
CA GLU A 552 -8.11 3.97 0.36
C GLU A 552 -8.40 3.48 1.79
N ASN A 553 -8.07 2.22 2.07
CA ASN A 553 -8.35 1.60 3.36
C ASN A 553 -7.46 2.12 4.51
N THR A 554 -6.33 2.77 4.21
CA THR A 554 -5.49 3.44 5.21
C THR A 554 -5.96 4.86 5.45
N ASN A 555 -6.22 5.61 4.39
CA ASN A 555 -6.60 7.01 4.48
C ASN A 555 -7.97 7.20 5.16
N ALA A 556 -8.91 6.31 4.88
CA ALA A 556 -10.21 6.27 5.54
C ALA A 556 -10.13 6.08 7.08
N PHE A 557 -9.04 5.49 7.60
CA PHE A 557 -8.78 5.43 9.05
C PHE A 557 -8.16 6.72 9.60
N GLY A 558 -7.43 7.46 8.76
CA GLY A 558 -6.94 8.83 9.05
C GLY A 558 -8.08 9.79 9.37
N THR A 559 -9.26 9.62 8.76
CA THR A 559 -10.51 10.32 9.10
C THR A 559 -10.80 10.31 10.60
N PHE A 560 -10.63 9.17 11.28
CA PHE A 560 -10.86 9.07 12.73
C PHE A 560 -9.78 9.81 13.52
N ALA A 561 -8.52 9.71 13.07
CA ALA A 561 -7.41 10.39 13.71
C ALA A 561 -7.55 11.92 13.65
N ASN A 562 -8.06 12.42 12.53
CA ASN A 562 -8.29 13.82 12.24
C ASN A 562 -9.70 14.30 12.67
N ASN A 563 -10.24 13.75 13.76
CA ASN A 563 -11.49 14.18 14.40
C ASN A 563 -12.74 14.14 13.48
N GLY A 564 -12.78 13.21 12.52
CA GLY A 564 -13.90 13.02 11.59
C GLY A 564 -13.75 13.72 10.24
N LYS A 565 -12.65 14.43 10.03
CA LYS A 565 -12.28 15.06 8.75
C LYS A 565 -11.42 14.12 7.92
N PHE A 566 -11.94 13.68 6.77
CA PHE A 566 -11.12 13.05 5.74
C PHE A 566 -10.24 14.13 5.08
N ILE A 567 -9.02 13.75 4.71
CA ILE A 567 -8.13 14.53 3.86
C ILE A 567 -7.60 13.53 2.83
N ASP A 568 -7.57 13.88 1.54
CA ASP A 568 -7.12 12.94 0.52
C ASP A 568 -5.61 12.63 0.61
N ALA A 569 -5.22 11.41 0.19
CA ALA A 569 -3.87 10.88 0.31
C ALA A 569 -3.06 11.20 -0.94
N TYR A 570 -2.11 12.12 -0.82
CA TYR A 570 -1.36 12.61 -1.97
C TYR A 570 0.14 12.30 -1.90
N MET A 571 0.73 12.07 -3.07
CA MET A 571 2.17 11.79 -3.22
C MET A 571 2.96 12.93 -3.86
N ILE A 572 2.34 13.76 -4.71
CA ILE A 572 3.02 14.87 -5.40
C ILE A 572 2.76 16.15 -4.61
N GLU A 573 3.80 16.70 -3.99
CA GLU A 573 3.75 17.99 -3.27
C GLU A 573 3.67 19.15 -4.27
N LYS A 574 4.56 19.14 -5.27
CA LYS A 574 4.75 20.27 -6.18
C LYS A 574 5.36 19.82 -7.51
N ILE A 575 5.00 20.50 -8.60
CA ILE A 575 5.69 20.45 -9.89
C ILE A 575 6.13 21.88 -10.23
N GLU A 576 7.43 22.08 -10.44
CA GLU A 576 7.99 23.32 -11.00
C GLU A 576 8.40 23.12 -12.46
N ASP A 577 8.41 24.18 -13.26
CA ASP A 577 9.11 24.21 -14.55
C ASP A 577 10.63 24.46 -14.39
N MET A 578 11.33 24.61 -15.51
CA MET A 578 12.77 24.85 -15.56
C MET A 578 13.18 26.20 -14.93
N ASP A 579 12.39 27.25 -15.15
CA ASP A 579 12.60 28.59 -14.58
C ASP A 579 12.35 28.61 -13.05
N GLY A 580 11.62 27.63 -12.52
CA GLY A 580 11.24 27.52 -11.11
C GLY A 580 9.86 28.11 -10.81
N ASN A 581 9.03 28.38 -11.83
CA ASN A 581 7.63 28.70 -11.62
C ASN A 581 6.90 27.43 -11.15
N THR A 582 6.01 27.57 -10.18
CA THR A 582 5.18 26.45 -9.71
C THR A 582 4.01 26.23 -10.66
N ILE A 583 3.97 25.07 -11.31
CA ILE A 583 2.93 24.66 -12.27
C ILE A 583 1.80 23.89 -11.57
N TYR A 584 2.15 23.17 -10.49
CA TYR A 584 1.19 22.53 -9.58
C TYR A 584 1.76 22.58 -8.16
N GLN A 585 0.89 22.82 -7.18
CA GLN A 585 1.14 22.66 -5.75
C GLN A 585 -0.10 21.99 -5.17
N HIS A 586 0.06 20.96 -4.36
CA HIS A 586 -1.09 20.34 -3.70
C HIS A 586 -1.70 21.29 -2.66
N GLU A 587 -3.02 21.41 -2.68
CA GLU A 587 -3.82 22.13 -1.69
C GLU A 587 -4.71 21.15 -0.93
N VAL A 588 -4.70 21.24 0.40
CA VAL A 588 -5.37 20.28 1.29
C VAL A 588 -6.82 20.72 1.54
N GLU A 589 -7.78 19.94 1.04
CA GLU A 589 -9.23 20.17 1.23
C GLU A 589 -9.86 19.12 2.18
N PRO A 590 -10.14 19.45 3.46
CA PRO A 590 -10.70 18.48 4.41
C PRO A 590 -12.23 18.32 4.28
N VAL A 591 -12.68 17.08 4.11
CA VAL A 591 -14.11 16.71 3.99
C VAL A 591 -14.67 16.30 5.36
N ASP A 592 -15.78 16.91 5.80
CA ASP A 592 -16.47 16.53 7.04
C ASP A 592 -17.29 15.22 6.86
N VAL A 593 -16.72 14.12 7.36
CA VAL A 593 -17.30 12.76 7.27
C VAL A 593 -18.12 12.43 8.52
N PHE A 594 -17.48 12.48 9.68
CA PHE A 594 -18.06 12.18 10.99
C PHE A 594 -17.89 13.36 11.96
N SER A 595 -18.63 13.35 13.07
CA SER A 595 -18.34 14.24 14.19
C SER A 595 -17.02 13.89 14.91
N PRO A 596 -16.36 14.85 15.57
CA PRO A 596 -15.25 14.59 16.49
C PRO A 596 -15.62 13.60 17.59
N GLU A 597 -16.86 13.68 18.08
CA GLU A 597 -17.40 12.78 19.09
C GLU A 597 -17.49 11.34 18.60
N THR A 598 -18.09 11.09 17.43
CA THR A 598 -18.12 9.76 16.79
C THR A 598 -16.71 9.21 16.61
N SER A 599 -15.80 10.03 16.06
CA SER A 599 -14.43 9.61 15.79
C SER A 599 -13.69 9.21 17.07
N TYR A 600 -13.76 10.01 18.12
CA TYR A 600 -13.14 9.69 19.41
C TYR A 600 -13.70 8.40 20.04
N ILE A 601 -15.03 8.21 19.98
CA ILE A 601 -15.68 6.98 20.50
C ILE A 601 -15.21 5.75 19.71
N VAL A 602 -15.12 5.84 18.38
CA VAL A 602 -14.61 4.76 17.52
C VAL A 602 -13.13 4.48 17.81
N THR A 603 -12.30 5.52 17.97
CA THR A 603 -10.89 5.37 18.39
C THR A 603 -10.78 4.65 19.72
N ASP A 604 -11.61 4.97 20.72
CA ASP A 604 -11.60 4.28 22.02
C ASP A 604 -11.99 2.79 21.89
N MET A 605 -13.02 2.47 21.11
CA MET A 605 -13.41 1.08 20.82
C MET A 605 -12.32 0.33 20.05
N LEU A 606 -11.52 1.01 19.22
CA LEU A 606 -10.42 0.42 18.47
C LEU A 606 -9.14 0.24 19.30
N ARG A 607 -8.96 0.95 20.42
CA ARG A 607 -7.94 0.60 21.43
C ARG A 607 -8.21 -0.79 22.05
N ASP A 608 -9.47 -1.19 22.18
CA ASP A 608 -9.82 -2.51 22.73
C ASP A 608 -9.40 -3.68 21.81
N VAL A 609 -9.14 -3.43 20.52
CA VAL A 609 -8.60 -4.45 19.60
C VAL A 609 -7.18 -4.87 19.99
N LEU A 610 -6.42 -4.01 20.69
CA LEU A 610 -5.07 -4.30 21.21
C LEU A 610 -5.07 -5.01 22.57
N LYS A 611 -6.18 -4.96 23.33
CA LYS A 611 -6.27 -5.57 24.67
C LYS A 611 -6.32 -7.10 24.59
N PRO A 612 -5.95 -7.84 25.66
CA PRO A 612 -6.03 -9.30 25.67
C PRO A 612 -7.43 -9.82 25.27
N GLY A 613 -7.47 -10.68 24.25
CA GLY A 613 -8.72 -11.17 23.65
C GLY A 613 -9.21 -10.40 22.42
N GLY A 614 -8.69 -9.20 22.16
CA GLY A 614 -8.90 -8.46 20.91
C GLY A 614 -8.04 -8.99 19.75
N THR A 615 -8.48 -8.79 18.50
CA THR A 615 -7.84 -9.42 17.33
C THR A 615 -6.46 -8.86 16.98
N GLY A 616 -6.12 -7.65 17.44
CA GLY A 616 -4.82 -7.00 17.28
C GLY A 616 -3.85 -7.21 18.45
N SER A 617 -4.22 -8.02 19.45
CA SER A 617 -3.47 -8.23 20.71
C SER A 617 -2.06 -8.83 20.59
N GLN A 618 -1.56 -9.04 19.38
CA GLN A 618 -0.15 -9.34 19.13
C GLN A 618 0.70 -8.07 18.91
N VAL A 619 0.14 -6.99 18.33
CA VAL A 619 0.88 -5.75 18.00
C VAL A 619 1.66 -5.19 19.20
N PRO A 620 1.10 -5.07 20.42
CA PRO A 620 1.83 -4.50 21.56
C PRO A 620 3.00 -5.38 22.07
N LYS A 621 3.13 -6.62 21.59
CA LYS A 621 4.23 -7.53 21.96
C LYS A 621 5.46 -7.37 21.07
N TYR A 622 5.29 -6.75 19.89
CA TYR A 622 6.34 -6.53 18.91
C TYR A 622 6.65 -5.05 18.69
N LEU A 623 5.82 -4.14 19.22
CA LEU A 623 6.09 -2.70 19.26
C LEU A 623 7.14 -2.40 20.35
N ASN A 624 8.23 -1.70 20.01
CA ASN A 624 9.33 -1.41 20.93
C ASN A 624 9.21 -0.04 21.63
N PHE A 625 8.14 0.71 21.35
CA PHE A 625 7.83 2.02 21.93
C PHE A 625 6.36 2.10 22.36
N SER A 626 6.00 3.13 23.13
CA SER A 626 4.61 3.36 23.56
C SER A 626 3.95 4.43 22.68
N SER A 627 2.77 4.13 22.15
CA SER A 627 1.94 5.03 21.34
C SER A 627 0.48 4.92 21.77
N ASP A 628 -0.31 5.98 21.61
CA ASP A 628 -1.78 5.89 21.74
C ASP A 628 -2.36 5.44 20.41
N LEU A 629 -2.35 4.12 20.24
CA LEU A 629 -2.61 3.44 18.98
C LEU A 629 -4.02 2.82 18.99
N ALA A 630 -4.76 3.03 17.92
CA ALA A 630 -5.98 2.31 17.59
C ALA A 630 -5.70 1.42 16.36
N VAL A 631 -6.23 0.19 16.32
CA VAL A 631 -6.04 -0.71 15.16
C VAL A 631 -7.30 -1.48 14.81
N LYS A 632 -7.45 -1.89 13.55
CA LYS A 632 -8.43 -2.89 13.13
C LYS A 632 -7.80 -3.91 12.19
N THR A 633 -7.97 -5.19 12.52
CA THR A 633 -7.61 -6.31 11.62
C THR A 633 -8.75 -6.62 10.65
N GLY A 634 -8.39 -7.01 9.43
CA GLY A 634 -9.28 -7.60 8.43
C GLY A 634 -8.75 -8.96 7.97
N THR A 635 -9.65 -9.85 7.58
CA THR A 635 -9.34 -11.15 6.96
C THR A 635 -10.50 -11.50 6.05
N THR A 636 -10.24 -11.96 4.82
CA THR A 636 -11.29 -12.38 3.87
C THR A 636 -11.62 -13.88 3.99
N GLN A 637 -12.68 -14.32 3.32
CA GLN A 637 -13.06 -15.73 3.29
C GLN A 637 -11.91 -16.58 2.73
N ASN A 638 -11.70 -17.77 3.30
CA ASN A 638 -10.60 -18.68 2.97
C ASN A 638 -9.19 -18.08 3.17
N TYR A 639 -9.03 -16.99 3.94
CA TYR A 639 -7.75 -16.32 4.19
C TYR A 639 -7.04 -15.84 2.91
N ALA A 640 -7.77 -15.45 1.86
CA ALA A 640 -7.16 -14.96 0.63
C ALA A 640 -6.35 -13.65 0.83
N ASP A 641 -6.87 -12.79 1.70
CA ASP A 641 -6.30 -11.51 2.08
C ASP A 641 -6.29 -11.36 3.62
N ALA A 642 -5.21 -10.82 4.16
CA ALA A 642 -5.08 -10.45 5.56
C ALA A 642 -4.65 -9.00 5.68
N TRP A 643 -5.27 -8.27 6.61
CA TRP A 643 -5.15 -6.83 6.75
C TRP A 643 -4.93 -6.43 8.21
N LEU A 644 -4.16 -5.37 8.42
CA LEU A 644 -4.16 -4.59 9.65
C LEU A 644 -3.97 -3.12 9.31
N ILE A 645 -4.98 -2.30 9.62
CA ILE A 645 -4.89 -0.83 9.56
C ILE A 645 -4.78 -0.32 10.99
N GLY A 646 -3.88 0.63 11.25
CA GLY A 646 -3.68 1.19 12.59
C GLY A 646 -3.16 2.62 12.54
N TYR A 647 -3.58 3.42 13.52
CA TYR A 647 -3.32 4.86 13.53
C TYR A 647 -3.10 5.37 14.96
N ASN A 648 -2.29 6.42 15.08
CA ASN A 648 -2.21 7.28 16.26
C ASN A 648 -2.58 8.72 15.85
N PRO A 649 -2.42 9.77 16.68
CA PRO A 649 -2.82 11.12 16.28
C PRO A 649 -2.06 11.69 15.08
N ASN A 650 -0.82 11.24 14.83
CA ASN A 650 0.04 11.81 13.79
C ASN A 650 0.00 11.02 12.47
N VAL A 651 0.07 9.69 12.53
CA VAL A 651 0.18 8.83 11.33
C VAL A 651 -0.84 7.69 11.32
N SER A 652 -1.22 7.27 10.11
CA SER A 652 -1.94 6.04 9.81
C SER A 652 -1.04 5.10 9.00
N LEU A 653 -1.10 3.81 9.29
CA LEU A 653 -0.39 2.75 8.58
C LEU A 653 -1.35 1.62 8.23
N GLY A 654 -1.40 1.24 6.96
CA GLY A 654 -2.04 0.00 6.51
C GLY A 654 -1.01 -1.05 6.13
N VAL A 655 -1.34 -2.33 6.38
CA VAL A 655 -0.59 -3.50 5.90
C VAL A 655 -1.58 -4.54 5.37
N TRP A 656 -1.37 -4.97 4.13
CA TRP A 656 -2.05 -6.08 3.45
C TRP A 656 -1.05 -7.20 3.11
N LEU A 657 -1.51 -8.45 3.19
CA LEU A 657 -0.88 -9.64 2.63
C LEU A 657 -1.90 -10.41 1.79
N GLY A 658 -1.46 -11.02 0.69
CA GLY A 658 -2.26 -11.90 -0.17
C GLY A 658 -1.45 -12.42 -1.37
N TYR A 659 -2.04 -13.26 -2.23
CA TYR A 659 -1.41 -13.73 -3.48
C TYR A 659 -1.98 -13.00 -4.70
N LYS A 660 -1.29 -13.08 -5.85
CA LYS A 660 -1.75 -12.56 -7.15
C LYS A 660 -3.11 -13.16 -7.54
N ASP A 661 -3.25 -14.49 -7.43
CA ASP A 661 -4.52 -15.20 -7.58
C ASP A 661 -5.39 -15.06 -6.32
N LEU A 662 -6.56 -14.41 -6.48
CA LEU A 662 -7.55 -14.13 -5.43
C LEU A 662 -8.11 -15.39 -4.74
N LYS A 663 -7.86 -16.59 -5.27
CA LYS A 663 -8.37 -17.87 -4.73
C LYS A 663 -7.39 -18.57 -3.78
N ARG A 664 -6.13 -18.12 -3.72
CA ARG A 664 -5.07 -18.77 -2.94
C ARG A 664 -5.14 -18.37 -1.47
N SER A 665 -5.06 -19.34 -0.56
CA SER A 665 -5.16 -19.12 0.89
C SER A 665 -3.81 -18.82 1.51
N LEU A 666 -3.70 -17.75 2.30
CA LEU A 666 -2.53 -17.48 3.15
C LEU A 666 -2.29 -18.55 4.23
N TYR A 667 -3.27 -19.43 4.47
CA TYR A 667 -3.27 -20.39 5.58
C TYR A 667 -3.61 -21.82 5.10
N SER A 668 -2.62 -22.71 5.17
CA SER A 668 -2.72 -24.12 4.79
C SER A 668 -3.07 -25.08 5.94
N GLY A 669 -3.26 -24.56 7.17
CA GLY A 669 -3.66 -25.35 8.35
C GLY A 669 -2.58 -26.26 8.95
N GLY A 670 -1.38 -26.30 8.39
CA GLY A 670 -0.25 -27.08 8.94
C GLY A 670 0.24 -26.54 10.28
N SER A 671 0.73 -27.42 11.16
CA SER A 671 1.07 -27.14 12.57
C SER A 671 2.21 -26.12 12.79
N GLN A 672 2.94 -25.73 11.75
CA GLN A 672 3.98 -24.70 11.81
C GLN A 672 3.62 -23.40 11.05
N ALA A 673 2.45 -23.33 10.40
CA ALA A 673 2.04 -22.13 9.68
C ALA A 673 1.52 -21.06 10.66
N MET A 674 2.26 -19.96 10.83
CA MET A 674 1.79 -18.80 11.59
C MET A 674 0.48 -18.24 11.01
N HIS A 675 -0.48 -17.86 11.85
CA HIS A 675 -1.77 -17.33 11.42
C HIS A 675 -1.63 -15.97 10.68
N PRO A 676 -2.34 -15.69 9.57
CA PRO A 676 -2.14 -14.46 8.78
C PRO A 676 -2.36 -13.15 9.54
N THR A 677 -3.29 -13.11 10.49
CA THR A 677 -3.50 -11.94 11.38
C THR A 677 -2.31 -11.71 12.32
N THR A 678 -1.58 -12.77 12.69
CA THR A 678 -0.33 -12.63 13.47
C THR A 678 0.81 -12.13 12.60
N ARG A 679 0.92 -12.63 11.34
CA ARG A 679 1.93 -12.14 10.38
C ARG A 679 1.80 -10.63 10.14
N THR A 680 0.60 -10.17 9.81
CA THR A 680 0.29 -8.74 9.64
C THR A 680 0.52 -7.94 10.92
N SER A 681 0.18 -8.48 12.11
CA SER A 681 0.49 -7.82 13.39
C SER A 681 1.98 -7.61 13.65
N ILE A 682 2.82 -8.61 13.33
CA ILE A 682 4.28 -8.50 13.48
C ILE A 682 4.85 -7.52 12.46
N LEU A 683 4.42 -7.62 11.20
CA LEU A 683 4.91 -6.74 10.12
C LEU A 683 4.53 -5.27 10.38
N PHE A 684 3.27 -4.99 10.75
CA PHE A 684 2.83 -3.67 11.18
C PHE A 684 3.68 -3.13 12.33
N ALA A 685 3.91 -3.92 13.38
CA ALA A 685 4.70 -3.49 14.53
C ALA A 685 6.18 -3.22 14.16
N ARG A 686 6.78 -4.05 13.30
CA ARG A 686 8.14 -3.81 12.77
C ARG A 686 8.23 -2.53 11.93
N ILE A 687 7.23 -2.28 11.08
CA ILE A 687 7.15 -1.04 10.27
C ILE A 687 7.00 0.19 11.17
N MET A 688 6.12 0.14 12.19
CA MET A 688 5.99 1.23 13.16
C MET A 688 7.27 1.47 13.97
N ASN A 689 7.98 0.41 14.38
CA ASN A 689 9.26 0.53 15.07
C ASN A 689 10.31 1.22 14.18
N ALA A 690 10.44 0.78 12.92
CA ALA A 690 11.32 1.39 11.93
C ALA A 690 10.98 2.86 11.67
N ALA A 691 9.70 3.20 11.54
CA ALA A 691 9.26 4.57 11.35
C ALA A 691 9.58 5.46 12.57
N ASN A 692 9.44 4.93 13.79
CA ASN A 692 9.79 5.64 15.02
C ASN A 692 11.32 5.69 15.26
N GLU A 693 12.10 4.81 14.63
CA GLU A 693 13.57 4.82 14.65
C GLU A 693 14.13 5.95 13.77
N VAL A 694 13.61 6.11 12.54
CA VAL A 694 14.14 7.08 11.57
C VAL A 694 13.39 8.42 11.50
N THR A 695 12.13 8.45 11.91
CA THR A 695 11.26 9.66 11.89
C THR A 695 10.36 9.75 13.15
N PRO A 696 10.94 9.83 14.37
CA PRO A 696 10.18 9.86 15.63
C PRO A 696 9.26 11.08 15.75
N GLU A 697 9.62 12.22 15.16
CA GLU A 697 8.81 13.43 15.10
C GLU A 697 7.56 13.29 14.23
N LEU A 698 7.65 12.62 13.07
CA LEU A 698 6.48 12.29 12.25
C LEU A 698 5.59 11.26 12.96
N VAL A 699 6.16 10.16 13.47
CA VAL A 699 5.37 9.12 14.16
C VAL A 699 4.73 9.64 15.46
N GLY A 700 5.35 10.58 16.17
CA GLY A 700 4.72 11.30 17.28
C GLY A 700 4.24 10.40 18.41
N ALA A 701 5.02 9.40 18.82
CA ALA A 701 4.67 8.41 19.86
C ALA A 701 4.09 9.00 21.17
N ALA A 702 4.55 10.19 21.55
CA ALA A 702 4.06 10.91 22.73
C ALA A 702 2.63 11.46 22.58
N SER A 703 2.15 11.71 21.36
CA SER A 703 0.80 12.24 21.07
C SER A 703 -0.31 11.34 21.62
N LYS A 704 -1.41 11.97 22.04
CA LYS A 704 -2.61 11.31 22.60
C LYS A 704 -3.88 11.92 22.00
N PHE A 705 -4.90 11.11 21.74
CA PHE A 705 -6.21 11.61 21.31
C PHE A 705 -6.89 12.34 22.47
N LYS A 706 -7.47 13.51 22.17
CA LYS A 706 -8.19 14.34 23.15
C LYS A 706 -9.68 14.05 23.05
N GLN A 707 -10.33 13.81 24.18
CA GLN A 707 -11.79 13.64 24.23
C GLN A 707 -12.47 15.00 23.98
N PRO A 708 -13.35 15.13 22.97
CA PRO A 708 -14.14 16.35 22.77
C PRO A 708 -15.30 16.41 23.77
N GLU A 709 -15.76 17.63 24.08
CA GLU A 709 -16.72 17.89 25.16
C GLU A 709 -18.09 17.20 24.95
N GLY A 710 -18.47 16.89 23.71
CA GLY A 710 -19.71 16.17 23.40
C GLY A 710 -19.67 14.66 23.67
N VAL A 711 -18.51 14.08 24.01
CA VAL A 711 -18.40 12.68 24.46
C VAL A 711 -18.56 12.63 25.97
N VAL A 712 -19.62 11.97 26.44
CA VAL A 712 -19.94 11.85 27.87
C VAL A 712 -20.06 10.38 28.28
N THR A 713 -19.70 10.08 29.52
CA THR A 713 -20.01 8.78 30.14
C THR A 713 -21.46 8.79 30.65
N SER A 714 -22.28 7.83 30.22
CA SER A 714 -23.66 7.68 30.69
C SER A 714 -23.95 6.25 31.13
N SER A 715 -24.82 6.09 32.14
CA SER A 715 -25.25 4.79 32.64
C SER A 715 -26.45 4.27 31.86
N PHE A 716 -26.47 2.97 31.58
CA PHE A 716 -27.52 2.28 30.84
C PHE A 716 -27.70 0.85 31.35
N CYS A 717 -28.83 0.23 31.02
CA CYS A 717 -29.06 -1.17 31.28
C CYS A 717 -28.31 -2.04 30.25
N GLY A 718 -27.32 -2.82 30.69
CA GLY A 718 -26.35 -3.50 29.83
C GLY A 718 -26.91 -4.52 28.85
N ILE A 719 -28.17 -4.96 29.03
CA ILE A 719 -28.86 -5.87 28.11
C ILE A 719 -29.77 -5.16 27.10
N SER A 720 -30.18 -3.92 27.37
CA SER A 720 -31.22 -3.21 26.57
C SER A 720 -30.80 -1.85 26.00
N GLY A 721 -29.71 -1.25 26.49
CA GLY A 721 -29.23 0.07 26.06
C GLY A 721 -30.06 1.25 26.57
N LEU A 722 -31.12 0.97 27.34
CA LEU A 722 -32.05 1.96 27.88
C LEU A 722 -31.59 2.51 29.24
N ALA A 723 -32.22 3.59 29.71
CA ALA A 723 -31.91 4.18 31.01
C ALA A 723 -32.12 3.16 32.16
N PRO A 724 -31.25 3.09 33.18
CA PRO A 724 -31.34 2.09 34.23
C PRO A 724 -32.71 2.05 34.94
N SER A 725 -33.44 0.94 34.80
CA SER A 725 -34.62 0.67 35.63
C SER A 725 -34.20 0.25 37.04
N ALA A 726 -35.13 0.33 37.99
CA ALA A 726 -34.91 -0.24 39.33
C ALA A 726 -34.63 -1.76 39.25
N ALA A 727 -35.33 -2.49 38.37
CA ALA A 727 -35.11 -3.91 38.14
C ALA A 727 -33.71 -4.19 37.57
N CYS A 728 -33.23 -3.39 36.60
CA CYS A 728 -31.90 -3.53 36.03
C CYS A 728 -30.79 -3.20 37.04
N SER A 729 -31.04 -2.24 37.93
CA SER A 729 -30.17 -1.94 39.07
C SER A 729 -30.10 -3.12 40.04
N SER A 730 -31.26 -3.68 40.46
CA SER A 730 -31.31 -4.85 41.36
C SER A 730 -30.70 -6.12 40.75
N ALA A 731 -30.77 -6.30 39.43
CA ALA A 731 -30.15 -7.41 38.72
C ALA A 731 -28.63 -7.26 38.55
N GLY A 732 -28.03 -6.12 38.89
CA GLY A 732 -26.60 -5.83 38.69
C GLY A 732 -26.21 -5.66 37.21
N LEU A 733 -27.16 -5.29 36.36
CA LEU A 733 -26.99 -5.21 34.91
C LEU A 733 -26.62 -3.80 34.41
N VAL A 734 -26.60 -2.80 35.29
CA VAL A 734 -26.21 -1.43 34.94
C VAL A 734 -24.74 -1.39 34.52
N LYS A 735 -24.48 -0.78 33.36
CA LYS A 735 -23.15 -0.46 32.82
C LYS A 735 -23.07 1.05 32.60
N SER A 736 -21.86 1.57 32.42
CA SER A 736 -21.63 2.96 32.02
C SER A 736 -20.50 3.01 31.00
N ASP A 737 -20.69 3.78 29.94
CA ASP A 737 -19.74 3.86 28.81
C ASP A 737 -19.93 5.18 28.04
N LEU A 738 -19.14 5.40 26.99
CA LEU A 738 -19.11 6.63 26.19
C LEU A 738 -20.28 6.73 25.20
N PHE A 739 -20.91 7.91 25.15
CA PHE A 739 -21.96 8.29 24.21
C PHE A 739 -21.68 9.68 23.62
N TYR A 740 -22.08 9.87 22.36
CA TYR A 740 -22.14 11.19 21.72
C TYR A 740 -23.43 11.89 22.17
N ALA A 741 -23.32 12.81 23.13
CA ALA A 741 -24.46 13.36 23.89
C ALA A 741 -25.54 14.05 23.03
N LYS A 742 -25.17 14.56 21.85
CA LYS A 742 -26.06 15.22 20.89
C LYS A 742 -26.79 14.23 19.97
N ALA A 743 -26.18 13.09 19.64
CA ALA A 743 -26.80 12.07 18.81
C ALA A 743 -27.69 11.12 19.63
N MET A 744 -27.23 10.68 20.81
CA MET A 744 -28.03 9.86 21.72
C MET A 744 -27.56 9.92 23.17
N LEU A 745 -28.53 9.74 24.08
CA LEU A 745 -28.30 9.36 25.48
C LEU A 745 -29.34 8.31 25.90
N PRO A 746 -29.00 7.39 26.81
CA PRO A 746 -29.94 6.40 27.35
C PRO A 746 -30.94 7.07 28.30
N VAL A 747 -31.97 7.73 27.73
CA VAL A 747 -32.99 8.51 28.49
C VAL A 747 -34.36 7.84 28.60
N LYS A 748 -34.72 6.96 27.67
CA LYS A 748 -35.95 6.14 27.80
C LYS A 748 -35.73 5.10 28.91
N PRO A 749 -36.63 4.97 29.90
CA PRO A 749 -36.54 3.92 30.92
C PRO A 749 -36.44 2.50 30.34
N ASP A 750 -35.59 1.67 30.95
CA ASP A 750 -35.50 0.26 30.64
C ASP A 750 -36.82 -0.49 30.90
N ASP A 751 -37.25 -1.24 29.88
CA ASP A 751 -38.49 -1.98 29.81
C ASP A 751 -38.24 -3.49 29.58
N SER A 752 -37.02 -3.98 29.76
CA SER A 752 -36.62 -5.35 29.37
C SER A 752 -36.95 -6.43 30.40
N ILE A 753 -36.84 -6.11 31.69
CA ILE A 753 -36.83 -7.10 32.78
C ILE A 753 -38.24 -7.40 33.31
N THR A 754 -38.46 -8.67 33.64
CA THR A 754 -39.64 -9.18 34.36
C THR A 754 -39.20 -10.20 35.41
N SER A 755 -39.84 -10.20 36.58
CA SER A 755 -39.62 -11.24 37.59
C SER A 755 -40.16 -12.58 37.10
N SER A 756 -39.32 -13.61 36.99
CA SER A 756 -39.73 -14.94 36.51
C SER A 756 -39.03 -16.07 37.26
N SER A 757 -39.68 -17.21 37.36
CA SER A 757 -39.04 -18.45 37.81
C SER A 757 -38.59 -19.27 36.60
N TYR A 758 -37.42 -19.89 36.70
CA TYR A 758 -36.78 -20.61 35.58
C TYR A 758 -36.39 -22.03 35.95
N VAL A 759 -36.08 -22.83 34.93
CA VAL A 759 -35.58 -24.20 35.05
C VAL A 759 -34.45 -24.42 34.04
N SER A 760 -33.57 -25.40 34.29
CA SER A 760 -32.48 -25.76 33.38
C SER A 760 -32.80 -27.05 32.63
N VAL A 761 -32.49 -27.09 31.34
CA VAL A 761 -32.52 -28.29 30.50
C VAL A 761 -31.23 -28.33 29.68
N LYS A 762 -30.41 -29.38 29.88
CA LYS A 762 -29.08 -29.53 29.27
C LYS A 762 -28.22 -28.26 29.39
N GLY A 763 -28.26 -27.64 30.58
CA GLY A 763 -27.57 -26.39 30.92
C GLY A 763 -28.21 -25.10 30.40
N THR A 764 -29.20 -25.17 29.51
CA THR A 764 -29.89 -23.99 28.98
C THR A 764 -31.06 -23.62 29.88
N ARG A 765 -31.15 -22.34 30.27
CA ARG A 765 -32.22 -21.83 31.15
C ARG A 765 -33.47 -21.46 30.34
N TYR A 766 -34.62 -21.99 30.74
CA TYR A 766 -35.93 -21.71 30.14
C TYR A 766 -36.90 -21.18 31.21
N LEU A 767 -37.95 -20.50 30.79
CA LEU A 767 -39.08 -20.18 31.68
C LEU A 767 -39.70 -21.48 32.21
N ALA A 768 -39.99 -21.54 33.52
CA ALA A 768 -40.69 -22.67 34.10
C ALA A 768 -42.13 -22.73 33.55
N LEU A 769 -42.57 -23.91 33.12
CA LEU A 769 -43.94 -24.15 32.69
C LEU A 769 -44.87 -24.19 33.91
N PRO A 770 -46.19 -23.93 33.75
CA PRO A 770 -47.16 -24.16 34.82
C PRO A 770 -47.21 -25.60 35.36
N SER A 771 -46.66 -26.57 34.60
CA SER A 771 -46.51 -27.97 34.96
C SER A 771 -45.12 -28.36 35.49
N THR A 772 -44.11 -27.49 35.43
CA THR A 772 -42.75 -27.83 35.88
C THR A 772 -42.73 -28.09 37.39
N PRO A 773 -42.18 -29.23 37.89
CA PRO A 773 -42.19 -29.53 39.31
C PRO A 773 -41.36 -28.52 40.11
N ALA A 774 -41.93 -28.04 41.23
CA ALA A 774 -41.40 -26.91 42.00
C ALA A 774 -39.98 -27.15 42.55
N GLU A 775 -39.59 -28.41 42.76
CA GLU A 775 -38.24 -28.79 43.18
C GLU A 775 -37.15 -28.60 42.11
N PHE A 776 -37.50 -28.49 40.83
CA PHE A 776 -36.57 -28.11 39.74
C PHE A 776 -36.60 -26.60 39.45
N ILE A 777 -37.69 -25.91 39.80
CA ILE A 777 -37.83 -24.47 39.63
C ILE A 777 -36.81 -23.71 40.50
N THR A 778 -36.20 -22.68 39.91
CA THR A 778 -35.45 -21.65 40.63
C THR A 778 -36.22 -20.34 40.58
N ALA A 779 -36.71 -19.89 41.73
CA ALA A 779 -37.45 -18.64 41.88
C ALA A 779 -36.51 -17.44 41.98
N GLY A 780 -37.00 -16.24 41.63
CA GLY A 780 -36.26 -14.99 41.75
C GLY A 780 -35.26 -14.70 40.62
N GLY A 781 -35.42 -15.34 39.44
CA GLY A 781 -34.59 -15.05 38.28
C GLY A 781 -34.99 -13.75 37.57
N THR A 782 -33.98 -13.04 37.05
CA THR A 782 -34.16 -11.92 36.11
C THR A 782 -34.57 -12.47 34.76
N GLY A 783 -35.88 -12.58 34.51
CA GLY A 783 -36.40 -12.88 33.17
C GLY A 783 -36.41 -11.64 32.29
N VAL A 784 -36.47 -11.84 30.99
CA VAL A 784 -36.79 -10.77 30.03
C VAL A 784 -38.12 -11.04 29.33
N ASN A 785 -38.85 -9.99 28.99
CA ASN A 785 -40.15 -10.13 28.31
C ASN A 785 -40.00 -10.31 26.78
N GLN A 786 -41.09 -10.76 26.15
CA GLN A 786 -41.14 -11.05 24.72
C GLN A 786 -40.88 -9.82 23.82
N VAL A 787 -41.37 -8.63 24.21
CA VAL A 787 -41.17 -7.39 23.44
C VAL A 787 -39.68 -7.00 23.39
N PHE A 788 -38.95 -7.24 24.47
CA PHE A 788 -37.50 -7.11 24.48
C PHE A 788 -36.81 -8.14 23.56
N ILE A 789 -37.20 -9.42 23.63
CA ILE A 789 -36.62 -10.49 22.78
C ILE A 789 -36.81 -10.15 21.30
N GLU A 790 -38.02 -9.76 20.89
CA GLU A 790 -38.35 -9.37 19.52
C GLU A 790 -37.58 -8.13 19.08
N ARG A 791 -37.43 -7.13 19.97
CA ARG A 791 -36.63 -5.92 19.71
C ARG A 791 -35.15 -6.22 19.52
N MET A 792 -34.56 -7.11 20.32
CA MET A 792 -33.13 -7.45 20.23
C MET A 792 -32.81 -8.38 19.06
N LEU A 793 -33.69 -9.33 18.71
CA LEU A 793 -33.51 -10.20 17.54
C LEU A 793 -33.82 -9.49 16.22
N GLY A 794 -34.67 -8.45 16.24
CA GLY A 794 -34.96 -7.60 15.09
C GLY A 794 -35.60 -8.33 13.90
N PRO A 795 -35.60 -7.73 12.70
CA PRO A 795 -36.22 -8.32 11.51
C PRO A 795 -35.54 -9.61 11.05
N LEU A 796 -34.25 -9.78 11.37
CA LEU A 796 -33.46 -10.97 11.06
C LEU A 796 -33.78 -12.18 11.95
N ARG A 797 -34.50 -11.99 13.07
CA ARG A 797 -34.88 -13.05 14.03
C ARG A 797 -33.66 -13.82 14.55
N GLY A 798 -33.83 -15.08 14.97
CA GLY A 798 -32.79 -15.94 15.54
C GLY A 798 -33.36 -16.86 16.62
N ASP A 799 -32.52 -17.69 17.22
CA ASP A 799 -32.88 -18.50 18.39
C ASP A 799 -32.82 -17.63 19.67
N ALA A 800 -33.96 -17.40 20.31
CA ALA A 800 -34.08 -16.57 21.50
C ALA A 800 -33.33 -17.15 22.72
N SER A 801 -33.07 -18.47 22.78
CA SER A 801 -32.24 -19.06 23.83
C SER A 801 -30.78 -18.61 23.75
N LYS A 802 -30.32 -18.21 22.55
CA LYS A 802 -28.96 -17.69 22.29
C LYS A 802 -28.78 -16.23 22.67
N LEU A 803 -29.78 -15.52 23.20
CA LEU A 803 -29.58 -14.18 23.74
C LEU A 803 -28.71 -14.18 25.01
N PHE A 804 -28.76 -15.26 25.81
CA PHE A 804 -28.00 -15.41 27.07
C PHE A 804 -27.41 -16.83 27.23
N PRO A 805 -26.54 -17.30 26.30
CA PRO A 805 -25.93 -18.63 26.36
C PRO A 805 -24.96 -18.71 27.55
N MET A 806 -24.64 -19.92 28.04
CA MET A 806 -23.86 -20.12 29.29
C MET A 806 -22.48 -19.40 29.32
N ASN A 807 -21.89 -19.12 28.15
CA ASN A 807 -20.63 -18.41 27.95
C ASN A 807 -20.77 -16.87 27.85
N SER A 808 -21.98 -16.31 27.95
CA SER A 808 -22.25 -14.87 27.89
C SER A 808 -21.96 -14.17 29.22
N ALA A 809 -21.55 -12.90 29.15
CA ALA A 809 -21.27 -12.07 30.33
C ALA A 809 -22.49 -11.88 31.25
N PHE A 810 -23.71 -12.09 30.75
CA PHE A 810 -24.97 -11.95 31.49
C PHE A 810 -25.61 -13.29 31.90
N ALA A 811 -25.01 -14.43 31.53
CA ALA A 811 -25.61 -15.77 31.65
C ALA A 811 -25.91 -16.20 33.10
N SER A 812 -25.16 -15.68 34.07
CA SER A 812 -25.42 -15.90 35.49
C SER A 812 -26.63 -15.09 35.98
N GLN A 813 -26.78 -13.84 35.48
CA GLN A 813 -27.71 -12.83 35.97
C GLN A 813 -29.11 -12.89 35.32
N VAL A 814 -29.21 -13.35 34.08
CA VAL A 814 -30.42 -13.24 33.24
C VAL A 814 -30.87 -14.61 32.71
N VAL A 815 -32.17 -14.70 32.37
CA VAL A 815 -32.77 -15.81 31.64
C VAL A 815 -33.53 -15.27 30.44
N SER A 816 -33.27 -15.82 29.25
CA SER A 816 -34.09 -15.57 28.07
C SER A 816 -35.52 -16.05 28.34
N GLY A 817 -36.53 -15.23 28.00
CA GLY A 817 -37.95 -15.59 28.09
C GLY A 817 -38.41 -16.72 27.15
N ALA A 818 -37.49 -17.60 26.73
CA ALA A 818 -37.76 -18.77 25.93
C ALA A 818 -38.56 -19.80 26.74
N ILE A 819 -39.69 -20.21 26.18
CA ILE A 819 -40.51 -21.33 26.66
C ILE A 819 -39.97 -22.59 25.99
N PHE A 820 -39.73 -23.65 26.76
CA PHE A 820 -39.34 -24.94 26.20
C PHE A 820 -40.58 -25.64 25.62
N ASN A 821 -40.51 -26.07 24.36
CA ASN A 821 -41.56 -26.86 23.73
C ASN A 821 -41.30 -28.35 24.01
N ALA A 822 -41.93 -28.88 25.06
CA ALA A 822 -41.91 -30.32 25.34
C ALA A 822 -42.63 -31.10 24.24
N ASP A 823 -42.14 -32.30 23.92
CA ASP A 823 -42.77 -33.20 22.93
C ASP A 823 -43.92 -34.06 23.52
N ASP A 824 -44.16 -33.90 24.82
CA ASP A 824 -45.14 -34.62 25.64
C ASP A 824 -44.86 -36.14 25.81
N VAL A 825 -43.63 -36.59 25.52
CA VAL A 825 -43.20 -37.99 25.67
C VAL A 825 -42.42 -38.19 26.97
N ALA A 826 -42.75 -39.23 27.74
CA ALA A 826 -42.02 -39.54 28.98
C ALA A 826 -40.54 -39.86 28.71
N PRO A 827 -39.58 -39.36 29.51
CA PRO A 827 -38.17 -39.38 29.15
C PRO A 827 -37.55 -40.78 29.18
N ALA A 828 -36.46 -40.98 28.42
CA ALA A 828 -35.74 -42.25 28.39
C ALA A 828 -35.14 -42.62 29.76
N SER A 829 -35.24 -43.89 30.13
CA SER A 829 -34.67 -44.43 31.39
C SER A 829 -33.15 -44.34 31.43
N VAL A 830 -32.60 -44.23 32.63
CA VAL A 830 -31.15 -44.21 32.88
C VAL A 830 -30.66 -45.54 33.44
N ASN A 831 -29.39 -45.85 33.22
CA ASN A 831 -28.70 -46.95 33.88
C ASN A 831 -28.01 -46.44 35.15
N ALA A 832 -28.25 -47.07 36.29
CA ALA A 832 -27.67 -46.73 37.58
C ALA A 832 -26.50 -47.66 37.91
N THR A 833 -25.43 -47.11 38.48
CA THR A 833 -24.21 -47.82 38.86
C THR A 833 -23.75 -47.38 40.25
N LEU A 834 -22.90 -48.21 40.87
CA LEU A 834 -22.42 -48.01 42.23
C LEU A 834 -20.89 -47.88 42.24
N ASN A 835 -20.37 -46.91 42.99
CA ASN A 835 -18.95 -46.78 43.28
C ASN A 835 -18.75 -46.41 44.76
N GLY A 836 -18.35 -47.39 45.57
CA GLY A 836 -18.35 -47.26 47.04
C GLY A 836 -19.75 -46.92 47.57
N SER A 837 -19.86 -45.89 48.40
CA SER A 837 -21.12 -45.31 48.90
C SER A 837 -21.74 -44.26 47.98
N THR A 838 -21.34 -44.19 46.70
CA THR A 838 -21.87 -43.22 45.73
C THR A 838 -22.65 -43.93 44.62
N LEU A 839 -23.93 -43.61 44.53
CA LEU A 839 -24.81 -43.89 43.40
C LEU A 839 -24.44 -42.95 42.24
N THR A 840 -24.28 -43.47 41.03
CA THR A 840 -24.12 -42.69 39.79
C THR A 840 -25.04 -43.20 38.69
N TRP A 841 -25.33 -42.40 37.65
CA TRP A 841 -26.19 -42.85 36.54
C TRP A 841 -25.87 -42.18 35.21
N SER A 842 -26.19 -42.88 34.11
CA SER A 842 -26.09 -42.33 32.76
C SER A 842 -26.96 -41.08 32.58
N GLN A 843 -26.59 -40.17 31.68
CA GLN A 843 -27.54 -39.16 31.22
C GLN A 843 -28.69 -39.82 30.45
N SER A 844 -29.89 -39.25 30.54
CA SER A 844 -31.02 -39.64 29.69
C SER A 844 -30.80 -39.19 28.25
N ALA A 845 -31.32 -39.94 27.29
CA ALA A 845 -31.28 -39.59 25.86
C ALA A 845 -32.26 -38.45 25.50
N SER A 846 -33.33 -38.26 26.27
CA SER A 846 -34.37 -37.24 26.00
C SER A 846 -33.82 -35.81 26.09
N ASN A 847 -34.52 -34.86 25.47
CA ASN A 847 -34.01 -33.49 25.23
C ASN A 847 -34.55 -32.42 26.19
N ASP A 848 -35.43 -32.82 27.09
CA ASP A 848 -36.33 -32.00 27.91
C ASP A 848 -36.21 -32.29 29.42
N VAL A 849 -35.24 -33.13 29.79
CA VAL A 849 -34.96 -33.56 31.17
C VAL A 849 -34.41 -32.40 32.01
N VAL A 850 -35.11 -32.08 33.10
CA VAL A 850 -34.76 -31.04 34.09
C VAL A 850 -34.00 -31.59 35.29
N GLY A 851 -33.87 -32.91 35.39
CA GLY A 851 -33.11 -33.60 36.42
C GLY A 851 -33.60 -35.01 36.71
N TYR A 852 -33.32 -35.49 37.92
CA TYR A 852 -33.47 -36.87 38.33
C TYR A 852 -34.07 -36.98 39.73
N TYR A 853 -35.02 -37.90 39.90
CA TYR A 853 -35.48 -38.33 41.23
C TYR A 853 -34.76 -39.63 41.63
N ILE A 854 -34.36 -39.68 42.90
CA ILE A 854 -33.66 -40.81 43.49
C ILE A 854 -34.58 -41.47 44.50
N TYR A 855 -34.71 -42.79 44.36
CA TYR A 855 -35.61 -43.61 45.15
C TYR A 855 -34.82 -44.66 45.93
N GLU A 856 -35.14 -44.81 47.21
CA GLU A 856 -34.68 -45.88 48.08
C GLU A 856 -35.88 -46.75 48.45
N ASN A 857 -35.81 -48.06 48.23
CA ASN A 857 -36.87 -49.02 48.53
C ASN A 857 -38.26 -48.62 47.95
N GLY A 858 -38.26 -47.86 46.85
CA GLY A 858 -39.46 -47.30 46.18
C GLY A 858 -39.93 -45.93 46.67
N ALA A 859 -39.38 -45.38 47.76
CA ALA A 859 -39.68 -44.04 48.27
C ALA A 859 -38.69 -43.00 47.71
N LYS A 860 -39.19 -41.83 47.28
CA LYS A 860 -38.34 -40.72 46.79
C LYS A 860 -37.56 -40.10 47.96
N ILE A 861 -36.23 -40.22 47.94
CA ILE A 861 -35.32 -39.66 48.96
C ILE A 861 -34.50 -38.47 48.46
N GLY A 862 -34.33 -38.32 47.14
CA GLY A 862 -33.42 -37.33 46.55
C GLY A 862 -33.96 -36.67 45.30
N THR A 863 -33.41 -35.51 44.95
CA THR A 863 -33.67 -34.80 43.71
C THR A 863 -32.39 -34.09 43.26
N ILE A 864 -31.91 -34.42 42.06
CA ILE A 864 -30.74 -33.82 41.44
C ILE A 864 -31.21 -33.03 40.22
N ARG A 865 -30.87 -31.74 40.17
CA ARG A 865 -31.23 -30.83 39.06
C ARG A 865 -30.27 -31.00 37.89
N ASP A 866 -30.73 -30.69 36.68
CA ASP A 866 -29.88 -30.48 35.51
C ASP A 866 -28.74 -29.48 35.82
N GLY A 867 -27.55 -29.73 35.26
CA GLY A 867 -26.32 -28.99 35.56
C GLY A 867 -25.54 -29.47 36.79
N SER A 868 -26.12 -30.31 37.66
CA SER A 868 -25.38 -31.01 38.72
C SER A 868 -24.68 -32.27 38.18
N SER A 869 -23.76 -32.85 38.98
CA SER A 869 -23.23 -34.19 38.70
C SER A 869 -24.31 -35.26 38.86
N ASN A 870 -24.32 -36.26 37.97
CA ASN A 870 -25.17 -37.46 38.10
C ASN A 870 -24.61 -38.40 39.20
N SER A 871 -24.59 -37.92 40.44
CA SER A 871 -24.10 -38.64 41.61
C SER A 871 -24.90 -38.30 42.87
N PHE A 872 -24.97 -39.25 43.80
CA PHE A 872 -25.60 -39.07 45.11
C PHE A 872 -25.00 -40.04 46.13
N SER A 873 -24.73 -39.56 47.35
CA SER A 873 -24.23 -40.41 48.44
C SER A 873 -25.37 -41.21 49.07
N ILE A 874 -25.15 -42.51 49.28
CA ILE A 874 -26.16 -43.47 49.75
C ILE A 874 -25.60 -44.38 50.85
N GLY A 875 -26.48 -44.86 51.72
CA GLY A 875 -26.17 -45.86 52.76
C GLY A 875 -26.53 -47.28 52.31
N ALA A 876 -26.59 -48.22 53.24
CA ALA A 876 -27.20 -49.53 53.00
C ALA A 876 -28.67 -49.37 52.52
N GLY A 877 -29.14 -50.24 51.62
CA GLY A 877 -30.47 -50.16 51.01
C GLY A 877 -30.45 -50.40 49.49
N SER A 878 -31.64 -50.45 48.88
CA SER A 878 -31.81 -50.65 47.43
C SER A 878 -32.28 -49.37 46.73
N TYR A 879 -31.49 -48.90 45.77
CA TYR A 879 -31.64 -47.58 45.15
C TYR A 879 -31.93 -47.66 43.65
N SER A 880 -32.73 -46.72 43.15
CA SER A 880 -33.01 -46.53 41.72
C SER A 880 -33.21 -45.06 41.37
N VAL A 881 -33.12 -44.73 40.08
CA VAL A 881 -33.18 -43.38 39.55
C VAL A 881 -34.23 -43.29 38.45
N ARG A 882 -34.95 -42.16 38.37
CA ARG A 882 -35.84 -41.82 37.25
C ARG A 882 -35.47 -40.45 36.71
N ALA A 883 -35.39 -40.31 35.39
CA ALA A 883 -35.30 -38.99 34.75
C ALA A 883 -36.65 -38.28 34.85
N VAL A 884 -36.62 -36.95 34.96
CA VAL A 884 -37.83 -36.10 35.05
C VAL A 884 -37.78 -35.05 33.95
N ASP A 885 -38.86 -34.95 33.17
CA ASP A 885 -38.99 -33.92 32.14
C ASP A 885 -39.52 -32.58 32.70
N ILE A 886 -39.46 -31.54 31.87
CA ILE A 886 -39.93 -30.19 32.19
C ILE A 886 -41.44 -30.07 32.46
N THR A 887 -42.23 -31.08 32.11
CA THR A 887 -43.67 -31.20 32.41
C THR A 887 -43.96 -32.03 33.67
N GLY A 888 -42.93 -32.68 34.23
CA GLY A 888 -43.01 -33.53 35.42
C GLY A 888 -43.24 -35.02 35.14
N LYS A 889 -43.22 -35.50 33.89
CA LYS A 889 -43.30 -36.95 33.64
C LYS A 889 -41.98 -37.63 33.97
N LEU A 890 -42.07 -38.92 34.28
CA LEU A 890 -40.97 -39.72 34.78
C LEU A 890 -40.62 -40.82 33.78
N SER A 891 -39.33 -41.07 33.60
CA SER A 891 -38.86 -42.22 32.85
C SER A 891 -39.32 -43.54 33.47
N GLU A 892 -39.19 -44.65 32.72
CA GLU A 892 -39.13 -45.96 33.38
C GLU A 892 -37.99 -46.00 34.41
N VAL A 893 -38.17 -46.86 35.41
CA VAL A 893 -37.22 -47.00 36.54
C VAL A 893 -35.89 -47.55 36.04
N SER A 894 -34.77 -47.03 36.55
CA SER A 894 -33.46 -47.64 36.31
C SER A 894 -33.40 -49.10 36.78
N ASN A 895 -32.34 -49.81 36.41
CA ASN A 895 -31.92 -50.96 37.19
C ASN A 895 -31.71 -50.54 38.67
N VAL A 896 -32.01 -51.44 39.59
CA VAL A 896 -31.75 -51.24 41.01
C VAL A 896 -30.27 -51.55 41.31
N VAL A 897 -29.67 -50.78 42.21
CA VAL A 897 -28.37 -51.11 42.83
C VAL A 897 -28.55 -51.18 44.34
N THR A 898 -27.85 -52.09 45.01
CA THR A 898 -28.01 -52.33 46.45
C THR A 898 -26.66 -52.20 47.15
N ILE A 899 -26.63 -51.52 48.28
CA ILE A 899 -25.56 -51.64 49.28
C ILE A 899 -26.10 -52.53 50.40
N GLU A 900 -25.42 -53.64 50.68
CA GLU A 900 -25.77 -54.52 51.80
C GLU A 900 -25.39 -53.84 53.14
N ALA A 901 -26.22 -54.03 54.16
CA ALA A 901 -25.88 -53.58 55.51
C ALA A 901 -24.78 -54.48 56.07
N THR A 902 -23.76 -53.88 56.69
CA THR A 902 -22.77 -54.64 57.45
C THR A 902 -23.43 -55.16 58.72
N GLU A 903 -23.39 -56.46 58.96
CA GLU A 903 -23.94 -57.06 60.18
C GLU A 903 -23.13 -56.57 61.41
N PRO A 904 -23.78 -56.24 62.54
CA PRO A 904 -23.09 -55.95 63.78
C PRO A 904 -22.62 -57.24 64.46
N ASP A 905 -21.36 -57.29 64.91
CA ASP A 905 -20.88 -58.36 65.79
C ASP A 905 -21.72 -58.42 67.09
N GLU A 906 -22.15 -59.61 67.51
CA GLU A 906 -23.01 -59.78 68.69
C GLU A 906 -22.25 -59.62 70.01
N GLU A 907 -22.74 -58.74 70.89
CA GLU A 907 -22.26 -58.67 72.28
C GLU A 907 -22.76 -59.87 73.10
N VAL A 908 -21.84 -60.66 73.66
CA VAL A 908 -22.16 -61.69 74.65
C VAL A 908 -22.32 -61.04 76.03
N ILE A 909 -23.53 -61.10 76.57
CA ILE A 909 -23.85 -60.64 77.94
C ILE A 909 -23.58 -61.76 78.95
N ASP A 910 -22.89 -61.44 80.04
CA ASP A 910 -22.86 -62.24 81.27
C ASP A 910 -22.96 -61.31 82.51
N GLU A 911 -23.48 -61.81 83.63
CA GLU A 911 -23.95 -60.97 84.75
C GLU A 911 -22.89 -60.67 85.84
N THR A 912 -23.03 -59.52 86.49
CA THR A 912 -22.08 -59.00 87.50
C THR A 912 -22.23 -59.61 88.90
N PRO A 913 -21.10 -59.95 89.56
CA PRO A 913 -20.98 -59.92 91.02
C PRO A 913 -20.44 -58.56 91.55
N PRO A 914 -20.62 -58.24 92.85
CA PRO A 914 -20.27 -56.94 93.44
C PRO A 914 -18.78 -56.78 93.85
N PRO A 915 -18.30 -55.54 94.12
CA PRO A 915 -16.88 -55.26 94.34
C PRO A 915 -16.43 -55.32 95.81
N GLU A 916 -15.22 -55.82 96.08
CA GLU A 916 -14.45 -55.41 97.28
C GLU A 916 -12.92 -55.59 97.16
N THR A 917 -12.20 -54.46 97.09
CA THR A 917 -10.89 -54.11 97.69
C THR A 917 -9.63 -55.02 97.68
N THR A 918 -8.48 -54.31 97.67
CA THR A 918 -7.12 -54.66 98.15
C THR A 918 -6.05 -55.24 97.19
N THR A 919 -4.99 -54.45 97.06
CA THR A 919 -3.59 -54.79 96.73
C THR A 919 -2.80 -55.22 97.99
N PRO A 920 -1.52 -55.63 97.91
CA PRO A 920 -0.79 -56.56 97.01
C PRO A 920 -0.10 -57.64 97.92
N PRO A 921 1.21 -58.03 97.84
CA PRO A 921 2.17 -58.25 96.74
C PRO A 921 2.80 -59.68 96.75
N GLY A 922 3.73 -60.00 95.81
CA GLY A 922 4.64 -61.16 95.98
C GLY A 922 5.54 -61.54 94.79
N ASN A 923 6.85 -61.67 95.04
CA ASN A 923 7.93 -62.12 94.13
C ASN A 923 7.81 -63.63 93.77
N GLY A 924 8.54 -64.22 92.80
CA GLY A 924 9.56 -63.75 91.84
C GLY A 924 10.41 -64.91 91.25
N GLU A 925 11.44 -64.59 90.44
CA GLU A 925 12.41 -65.51 89.76
C GLU A 925 11.82 -66.41 88.64
N GLY A 926 12.49 -66.79 87.54
CA GLY A 926 13.84 -66.50 86.98
C GLY A 926 14.45 -67.77 86.34
N SER A 927 15.18 -67.81 85.21
CA SER A 927 15.64 -66.84 84.16
C SER A 927 15.22 -67.36 82.75
N GLU A 928 15.80 -67.19 81.54
CA GLU A 928 16.96 -66.53 80.84
C GLU A 928 16.61 -66.53 79.30
N GLY A 929 17.34 -66.03 78.29
CA GLY A 929 18.62 -65.31 78.13
C GLY A 929 19.05 -65.19 76.64
N GLY A 930 19.91 -64.21 76.28
CA GLY A 930 20.52 -64.02 74.92
C GLY A 930 19.94 -62.85 74.10
N THR A 931 20.62 -61.69 73.92
CA THR A 931 21.69 -61.30 72.94
C THR A 931 21.20 -61.23 71.48
N ASP A 932 21.44 -60.19 70.66
CA ASP A 932 22.32 -58.98 70.75
C ASP A 932 21.85 -57.89 69.73
N GLY A 933 22.49 -56.70 69.63
CA GLY A 933 22.65 -56.10 68.26
C GLY A 933 22.52 -54.59 67.89
N ASN A 934 22.84 -53.61 68.74
CA ASN A 934 23.45 -52.29 68.35
C ASN A 934 22.76 -51.27 67.36
N VAL A 935 23.40 -50.08 67.21
CA VAL A 935 22.95 -48.76 66.64
C VAL A 935 24.21 -47.94 66.17
N PRO A 936 24.28 -46.83 65.35
CA PRO A 936 23.31 -45.96 64.59
C PRO A 936 23.61 -46.02 63.02
N PRO A 937 23.82 -44.99 62.12
CA PRO A 937 23.64 -43.50 62.12
C PRO A 937 23.17 -42.72 60.83
N VAL A 938 22.76 -41.46 61.09
CA VAL A 938 22.73 -40.15 60.35
C VAL A 938 23.45 -39.96 58.98
N GLY A 939 22.84 -39.15 58.08
CA GLY A 939 23.48 -38.40 56.95
C GLY A 939 23.15 -38.94 55.54
N GLY A 940 23.20 -38.18 54.43
CA GLY A 940 23.60 -36.78 54.17
C GLY A 940 23.15 -36.29 52.76
N GLU A 941 23.73 -35.18 52.25
CA GLU A 941 23.23 -34.39 51.10
C GLU A 941 23.66 -34.86 49.67
N ASP A 942 22.91 -34.38 48.66
CA ASP A 942 23.34 -33.79 47.36
C ASP A 942 23.54 -34.63 46.05
N LYS A 943 22.89 -34.11 44.97
CA LYS A 943 23.23 -34.04 43.52
C LYS A 943 23.44 -35.26 42.56
N THR A 944 22.83 -35.10 41.36
CA THR A 944 23.26 -35.51 39.97
C THR A 944 23.41 -37.02 39.65
N GLU A 945 23.23 -37.52 38.41
CA GLU A 945 22.87 -36.99 37.07
C GLU A 945 22.27 -38.15 36.21
N ASP A 946 21.66 -37.85 35.05
CA ASP A 946 21.22 -38.74 33.92
C ASP A 946 20.29 -39.97 34.27
N ASP A 947 19.29 -40.39 33.48
CA ASP A 947 18.89 -40.22 32.06
C ASP A 947 17.48 -39.57 31.88
#